data_AF-A0A553Z156-F1
#
_entry.id   AF-A0A553Z156-F1
#
_cell.length_a   1.000
_cell.length_b   1.000
_cell.length_c   1.000
_cell.angle_alpha   90.00
_cell.angle_beta   90.00
_cell.angle_gamma   90.00
#
_symmetry.space_group_name_H-M   'P 1'
#
loop_
_entity.id
_entity.type
_entity.pdbx_description
1 polymer ?
#
loop_
_entity_poly.entity_id
_entity_poly.type
_entity_poly.pdbx_seq_one_letter_code
_entity_poly.pdbx_strand_id
1 'polypeptide(L)'
;MSRHAAEATTAESPASTAPAAPSRADTPRSRAAYLAKQLRRDPVYISDQVPREAPRSSAPFFAAQATRLHVPVYVMVLPDTALGADGAGFLAGVHDRLGRDGLYVALSGPGTPEVQAYGVEVPGTRDAARATLYELPYDATPRETFQHFVDVLLSGRAHERAEAGSASADSGTEVPKLHPAPTERENQSFVTGIAVAGLPLSVVLVGLYVRRRLRLRRARGGAPVPGPRAAAPALSLRKPGDTPGKGDKDRTAGSAPRGGAMSGKGAAPPSPGHSTGRRRPAPAVAVLLAVAVVLAGGLAVTAARLFDDRSYGDDAIPTPADMRSRIERVTAGLRHDPLYTDPESEPVLSAAERTRLHKRLAALDIPVLIAAVPRLTEDESGGNREIFVQSLHQRLHHDALFILADPLAETLSVVNYGAPINAYALPRSHFGLPELHETRTLGDRLDALLRDVADAPRDSAGDRPYDPGPAADPVAEKELPSVFAADFAPGLLIGTFLAALLLGLVAAVRALAGAVGRRRTAGGPAPGGVPAASEAPDEPSLAWLRRTARQEADALTAALDAQDTLPERTRRRAWECLDAAALLIDGDGDARVDADATPASLVCAVALARSGRAAVEGPAAPERLCHRNPLHGPAHGTRRIPTAGGGRARSLPVCGRCRTVPGPVLRLGPAADSGRADRVPYAELPGPLAALADGTPIDQLTRDVREYFGVH
;
A
#
# COMPACT_ATOMS: atom_id res chain seq x y z
N MET A 1 47.21 77.18 -8.30
CA MET A 1 47.75 77.75 -7.06
C MET A 1 47.99 76.58 -6.10
N SER A 2 49.00 75.75 -6.30
CA SER A 2 50.43 75.92 -5.93
C SER A 2 50.68 76.08 -4.43
N ARG A 3 51.19 74.99 -3.81
CA ARG A 3 52.36 74.86 -2.89
C ARG A 3 52.08 73.87 -1.74
N HIS A 4 52.72 72.69 -1.78
CA HIS A 4 53.88 72.24 -0.98
C HIS A 4 53.55 71.96 0.50
N ALA A 5 53.48 70.69 0.93
CA ALA A 5 54.58 69.76 1.28
C ALA A 5 55.08 69.94 2.73
N ALA A 6 54.94 68.89 3.54
CA ALA A 6 55.88 68.53 4.61
C ALA A 6 55.53 67.13 5.16
N GLU A 7 56.39 66.17 4.83
CA GLU A 7 56.56 64.90 5.55
C GLU A 7 57.06 65.16 6.97
N ALA A 8 56.58 64.38 7.93
CA ALA A 8 57.25 64.19 9.22
C ALA A 8 57.17 62.72 9.60
N THR A 9 58.31 62.05 9.40
CA THR A 9 58.67 60.72 9.85
C THR A 9 58.80 60.72 11.37
N THR A 10 58.10 59.82 12.07
CA THR A 10 58.45 59.48 13.46
C THR A 10 58.62 57.98 13.62
N ALA A 11 59.80 57.66 14.12
CA ALA A 11 60.42 56.37 14.32
C ALA A 11 59.58 55.38 15.14
N GLU A 12 59.64 54.16 14.63
CA GLU A 12 59.32 52.87 15.22
C GLU A 12 60.22 52.59 16.44
N SER A 13 59.60 52.18 17.55
CA SER A 13 60.27 51.64 18.73
C SER A 13 59.70 50.24 18.98
N PRO A 14 60.53 49.19 19.08
CA PRO A 14 60.05 47.81 19.03
C PRO A 14 59.40 47.43 20.36
N ALA A 15 58.09 47.14 20.31
CA ALA A 15 57.41 46.46 21.39
C ALA A 15 57.97 45.04 21.50
N SER A 16 58.79 44.84 22.54
CA SER A 16 59.25 43.54 23.03
C SER A 16 58.05 42.60 23.20
N THR A 17 57.83 41.75 22.20
CA THR A 17 56.82 40.69 22.24
C THR A 17 57.42 39.54 23.04
N ALA A 18 57.18 39.53 24.34
CA ALA A 18 57.39 38.32 25.13
C ALA A 18 56.40 37.26 24.62
N PRO A 19 56.85 36.04 24.25
CA PRO A 19 55.92 34.98 23.88
C PRO A 19 55.12 34.61 25.13
N ALA A 20 53.82 34.89 25.09
CA ALA A 20 52.87 34.32 26.03
C ALA A 20 52.95 32.80 25.87
N ALA A 21 53.63 32.13 26.80
CA ALA A 21 53.53 30.68 26.95
C ALA A 21 52.05 30.35 27.12
N PRO A 22 51.48 29.40 26.36
CA PRO A 22 50.11 28.99 26.59
C PRO A 22 50.04 28.37 27.98
N SER A 23 49.27 29.02 28.85
CA SER A 23 48.98 28.52 30.19
C SER A 23 48.36 27.13 30.05
N ARG A 24 49.09 26.11 30.51
CA ARG A 24 48.78 24.68 30.33
C ARG A 24 47.74 24.17 31.34
N ALA A 25 46.97 25.06 31.94
CA ALA A 25 45.91 24.75 32.90
C ALA A 25 44.58 25.30 32.37
N ASP A 26 43.59 24.42 32.28
CA ASP A 26 42.18 24.69 31.98
C ASP A 26 41.81 25.03 30.53
N THR A 27 42.27 24.23 29.57
CA THR A 27 41.46 24.04 28.36
C THR A 27 40.16 23.33 28.77
N PRO A 28 38.96 23.85 28.42
CA PRO A 28 37.72 23.10 28.60
C PRO A 28 37.92 21.68 28.08
N ARG A 29 37.47 20.67 28.82
CA ARG A 29 37.49 19.27 28.36
C ARG A 29 36.57 19.18 27.14
N SER A 30 37.10 19.49 25.96
CA SER A 30 36.33 19.44 24.72
C SER A 30 35.92 18.00 24.42
N ARG A 31 34.73 17.82 23.84
CA ARG A 31 34.22 16.53 23.37
C ARG A 31 35.27 15.77 22.56
N ALA A 32 35.93 16.46 21.63
CA ALA A 32 37.03 15.90 20.83
C ALA A 32 38.20 15.36 21.67
N ALA A 33 38.59 16.04 22.75
CA ALA A 33 39.67 15.59 23.63
C ALA A 33 39.29 14.34 24.44
N TYR A 34 38.01 14.24 24.85
CA TYR A 34 37.49 13.04 25.49
C TYR A 34 37.49 11.85 24.52
N LEU A 35 36.94 12.03 23.31
CA LEU A 35 36.86 10.97 22.31
C LEU A 35 38.25 10.52 21.84
N ALA A 36 39.18 11.45 21.59
CA ALA A 36 40.57 11.11 21.31
C ALA A 36 41.21 10.28 22.45
N LYS A 37 40.85 10.54 23.72
CA LYS A 37 41.32 9.72 24.85
C LYS A 37 40.74 8.30 24.83
N GLN A 38 39.49 8.14 24.39
CA GLN A 38 38.89 6.82 24.23
C GLN A 38 39.52 6.07 23.04
N LEU A 39 39.69 6.76 21.90
CA LEU A 39 40.31 6.20 20.70
C LEU A 39 41.78 5.78 20.88
N ARG A 40 42.49 6.38 21.84
CA ARG A 40 43.84 5.90 22.22
C ARG A 40 43.82 4.50 22.83
N ARG A 41 42.73 4.13 23.51
CA ARG A 41 42.58 2.83 24.17
C ARG A 41 42.08 1.77 23.21
N ASP A 42 41.08 2.12 22.42
CA ASP A 42 40.44 1.25 21.43
C ASP A 42 40.15 2.07 20.18
N PRO A 43 40.57 1.66 18.97
CA PRO A 43 40.27 2.38 17.74
C PRO A 43 38.76 2.47 17.44
N VAL A 44 37.92 1.67 18.09
CA VAL A 44 36.46 1.77 17.99
C VAL A 44 35.88 2.31 19.30
N TYR A 45 35.14 3.40 19.19
CA TYR A 45 34.38 3.98 20.28
C TYR A 45 32.90 3.97 19.96
N ILE A 46 32.09 3.38 20.85
CA ILE A 46 30.62 3.43 20.77
C ILE A 46 30.12 4.17 22.00
N SER A 47 29.33 5.23 21.81
CA SER A 47 28.78 6.02 22.91
C SER A 47 27.87 5.16 23.79
N ASP A 48 27.89 5.40 25.11
CA ASP A 48 26.90 4.80 26.01
C ASP A 48 25.58 5.58 26.05
N GLN A 49 25.43 6.62 25.20
CA GLN A 49 24.19 7.36 25.06
C GLN A 49 23.18 6.69 24.12
N VAL A 50 23.62 5.72 23.30
CA VAL A 50 22.77 5.01 22.33
C VAL A 50 22.83 3.47 22.45
N PRO A 51 22.81 2.88 23.66
CA PRO A 51 22.96 1.44 23.84
C PRO A 51 21.87 0.62 23.16
N ARG A 52 20.66 1.17 22.95
CA ARG A 52 19.55 0.47 22.27
C ARG A 52 19.78 0.37 20.75
N GLU A 53 20.31 1.42 20.17
CA GLU A 53 20.59 1.49 18.73
C GLU A 53 21.91 0.79 18.39
N ALA A 54 23.00 1.19 19.05
CA ALA A 54 24.34 0.67 18.85
C ALA A 54 24.97 0.26 20.19
N PRO A 55 24.82 -1.01 20.63
CA PRO A 55 25.39 -1.45 21.90
C PRO A 55 26.91 -1.53 21.83
N ARG A 56 27.63 -1.19 22.92
CA ARG A 56 29.11 -1.24 22.96
C ARG A 56 29.67 -2.64 22.71
N SER A 57 28.92 -3.67 23.10
CA SER A 57 29.23 -5.07 22.79
C SER A 57 29.34 -5.36 21.28
N SER A 58 28.87 -4.47 20.40
CA SER A 58 29.04 -4.58 18.94
C SER A 58 30.39 -4.06 18.42
N ALA A 59 31.23 -3.42 19.24
CA ALA A 59 32.53 -2.88 18.83
C ALA A 59 33.44 -3.88 18.05
N PRO A 60 33.50 -5.19 18.39
CA PRO A 60 34.27 -6.16 17.62
C PRO A 60 33.85 -6.26 16.15
N PHE A 61 32.57 -6.05 15.83
CA PHE A 61 32.10 -6.03 14.45
C PHE A 61 32.73 -4.87 13.67
N PHE A 62 32.66 -3.65 14.21
CA PHE A 62 33.26 -2.47 13.58
C PHE A 62 34.77 -2.64 13.40
N ALA A 63 35.46 -3.18 14.41
CA ALA A 63 36.89 -3.46 14.32
C ALA A 63 37.22 -4.47 13.20
N ALA A 64 36.40 -5.51 13.03
CA ALA A 64 36.54 -6.48 11.95
C ALA A 64 36.35 -5.84 10.57
N GLN A 65 35.32 -4.98 10.41
CA GLN A 65 35.09 -4.26 9.15
C GLN A 65 36.23 -3.27 8.84
N ALA A 66 36.68 -2.50 9.83
CA ALA A 66 37.81 -1.58 9.72
C ALA A 66 39.09 -2.26 9.24
N THR A 67 39.38 -3.46 9.76
CA THR A 67 40.59 -4.23 9.42
C THR A 67 40.66 -4.59 7.92
N ARG A 68 39.51 -4.70 7.24
CA ARG A 68 39.45 -5.00 5.80
C ARG A 68 40.06 -3.90 4.93
N LEU A 69 40.14 -2.66 5.42
CA LEU A 69 40.68 -1.52 4.67
C LEU A 69 42.21 -1.44 4.66
N HIS A 70 42.90 -2.27 5.44
CA HIS A 70 44.38 -2.33 5.52
C HIS A 70 45.08 -1.00 5.88
N VAL A 71 44.34 -0.03 6.42
CA VAL A 71 44.86 1.22 7.00
C VAL A 71 44.36 1.35 8.45
N PRO A 72 45.02 2.14 9.32
CA PRO A 72 44.44 2.47 10.63
C PRO A 72 43.10 3.18 10.45
N VAL A 73 42.04 2.65 11.08
CA VAL A 73 40.70 3.27 11.05
C VAL A 73 40.25 3.53 12.48
N TYR A 74 39.76 4.74 12.74
CA TYR A 74 39.20 5.16 14.01
C TYR A 74 37.70 5.38 13.83
N VAL A 75 36.88 4.55 14.47
CA VAL A 75 35.43 4.56 14.34
C VAL A 75 34.80 5.12 15.60
N MET A 76 33.87 6.05 15.45
CA MET A 76 33.07 6.61 16.53
C MET A 76 31.59 6.44 16.19
N VAL A 77 30.84 5.72 17.01
CA VAL A 77 29.36 5.68 16.94
C VAL A 77 28.82 6.60 18.02
N LEU A 78 28.18 7.69 17.61
CA LEU A 78 27.72 8.78 18.44
C LEU A 78 26.21 9.00 18.19
N PRO A 79 25.46 9.62 19.13
CA PRO A 79 24.09 10.02 18.81
C PRO A 79 24.05 11.08 17.71
N ASP A 80 22.93 11.16 16.99
CA ASP A 80 22.68 12.10 15.86
C ASP A 80 23.05 13.54 16.15
N THR A 81 22.85 13.96 17.39
CA THR A 81 23.10 15.33 17.82
C THR A 81 24.56 15.63 18.12
N ALA A 82 25.43 14.62 18.16
CA ALA A 82 26.83 14.78 18.55
C ALA A 82 27.74 15.26 17.41
N LEU A 83 27.38 15.10 16.13
CA LEU A 83 28.25 15.54 15.03
C LEU A 83 28.13 17.04 14.73
N GLY A 84 26.99 17.65 15.07
CA GLY A 84 26.73 19.08 14.78
C GLY A 84 26.73 19.39 13.28
N ALA A 85 26.75 20.67 12.92
CA ALA A 85 26.75 21.12 11.53
C ALA A 85 28.12 21.03 10.82
N ASP A 86 29.21 20.85 11.58
CA ASP A 86 30.58 20.78 11.07
C ASP A 86 31.26 19.47 11.51
N GLY A 87 30.81 18.36 10.92
CA GLY A 87 31.36 17.03 11.17
C GLY A 87 32.86 16.92 10.83
N ALA A 88 33.29 17.56 9.74
CA ALA A 88 34.69 17.60 9.33
C ALA A 88 35.58 18.31 10.35
N GLY A 89 35.18 19.50 10.82
CA GLY A 89 35.88 20.22 11.88
C GLY A 89 35.96 19.44 13.19
N PHE A 90 34.88 18.70 13.52
CA PHE A 90 34.87 17.79 14.67
C PHE A 90 35.90 16.66 14.51
N LEU A 91 35.94 15.96 13.37
CA LEU A 91 36.92 14.91 13.11
C LEU A 91 38.36 15.43 13.13
N ALA A 92 38.60 16.63 12.58
CA ALA A 92 39.89 17.32 12.66
C ALA A 92 40.31 17.56 14.11
N GLY A 93 39.41 18.06 14.95
CA GLY A 93 39.67 18.27 16.37
C GLY A 93 39.99 16.97 17.13
N VAL A 94 39.35 15.85 16.77
CA VAL A 94 39.66 14.53 17.34
C VAL A 94 41.05 14.07 16.89
N HIS A 95 41.34 14.17 15.58
CA HIS A 95 42.65 13.83 15.01
C HIS A 95 43.78 14.62 15.68
N ASP A 96 43.66 15.94 15.81
CA ASP A 96 44.69 16.79 16.41
C ASP A 96 45.01 16.42 17.86
N ARG A 97 44.02 15.90 18.60
CA ARG A 97 44.18 15.43 19.99
C ARG A 97 44.59 13.96 20.09
N LEU A 98 44.32 13.15 19.07
CA LEU A 98 44.76 11.75 19.01
C LEU A 98 46.21 11.65 18.52
N GLY A 99 46.58 12.48 17.54
CA GLY A 99 47.93 12.58 16.96
C GLY A 99 48.35 11.33 16.21
N ARG A 100 47.41 10.67 15.50
CA ARG A 100 47.68 9.44 14.76
C ARG A 100 47.10 9.53 13.35
N ASP A 101 47.89 9.09 12.38
CA ASP A 101 47.43 8.94 11.00
C ASP A 101 46.39 7.80 10.91
N GLY A 102 45.42 7.96 10.02
CA GLY A 102 44.36 7.00 9.78
C GLY A 102 43.11 7.60 9.13
N LEU A 103 42.15 6.72 8.84
CA LEU A 103 40.81 7.09 8.41
C LEU A 103 39.91 7.26 9.65
N TYR A 104 39.36 8.45 9.84
CA TYR A 104 38.44 8.75 10.93
C TYR A 104 37.02 8.70 10.39
N VAL A 105 36.17 7.91 11.04
CA VAL A 105 34.78 7.71 10.65
C VAL A 105 33.90 7.97 11.87
N ALA A 106 32.97 8.89 11.75
CA ALA A 106 31.91 9.08 12.73
C ALA A 106 30.57 8.68 12.12
N LEU A 107 29.83 7.89 12.89
CA LEU A 107 28.52 7.35 12.56
C LEU A 107 27.54 7.92 13.56
N SER A 108 26.45 8.47 13.06
CA SER A 108 25.34 8.91 13.89
C SER A 108 24.05 8.54 13.17
N GLY A 109 23.29 7.64 13.80
CA GLY A 109 22.00 7.14 13.35
C GLY A 109 21.77 7.12 11.84
N PRO A 110 20.57 7.50 11.38
CA PRO A 110 20.26 7.51 9.96
C PRO A 110 20.86 8.75 9.30
N GLY A 111 22.08 8.61 8.80
CA GLY A 111 22.81 9.74 8.24
C GLY A 111 23.99 9.34 7.37
N THR A 112 24.57 10.36 6.71
CA THR A 112 25.82 10.19 5.98
C THR A 112 26.93 9.95 7.00
N PRO A 113 27.75 8.89 6.86
CA PRO A 113 28.91 8.74 7.71
C PRO A 113 29.87 9.91 7.46
N GLU A 114 30.29 10.59 8.53
CA GLU A 114 31.29 11.64 8.43
C GLU A 114 32.67 11.01 8.38
N VAL A 115 33.44 11.34 7.34
CA VAL A 115 34.70 10.64 7.04
C VAL A 115 35.83 11.59 6.67
N GLN A 116 37.00 11.36 7.27
CA GLN A 116 38.19 12.09 6.90
C GLN A 116 39.47 11.27 7.07
N ALA A 117 40.32 11.29 6.04
CA ALA A 117 41.63 10.65 6.06
C ALA A 117 42.71 11.66 6.46
N TYR A 118 43.57 11.27 7.39
CA TYR A 118 44.73 12.04 7.82
C TYR A 118 45.99 11.17 7.71
N GLY A 119 47.00 11.61 6.96
CA GLY A 119 48.27 10.89 6.80
C GLY A 119 48.18 9.54 6.08
N VAL A 120 47.01 9.16 5.56
CA VAL A 120 46.79 7.92 4.80
C VAL A 120 46.06 8.22 3.49
N GLU A 121 46.37 7.46 2.45
CA GLU A 121 45.68 7.55 1.16
C GLU A 121 44.59 6.49 1.07
N VAL A 122 43.34 6.95 1.14
CA VAL A 122 42.14 6.12 0.89
C VAL A 122 41.29 6.83 -0.15
N PRO A 123 41.52 6.57 -1.45
CA PRO A 123 40.79 7.21 -2.54
C PRO A 123 39.29 6.93 -2.45
N GLY A 124 38.47 7.93 -2.78
CA GLY A 124 37.02 7.77 -2.86
C GLY A 124 36.28 7.71 -1.51
N THR A 125 36.91 8.08 -0.38
CA THR A 125 36.24 8.12 0.94
C THR A 125 34.98 8.96 0.97
N ARG A 126 35.03 10.20 0.47
CA ARG A 126 33.84 11.08 0.40
C ARG A 126 32.77 10.52 -0.53
N ASP A 127 33.18 9.97 -1.67
CA ASP A 127 32.25 9.35 -2.60
C ASP A 127 31.62 8.09 -2.00
N ALA A 128 32.37 7.31 -1.22
CA ALA A 128 31.83 6.12 -0.56
C ALA A 128 30.82 6.50 0.54
N ALA A 129 31.08 7.57 1.29
CA ALA A 129 30.12 8.10 2.26
C ALA A 129 28.84 8.59 1.55
N ARG A 130 28.99 9.33 0.45
CA ARG A 130 27.85 9.81 -0.37
C ARG A 130 27.07 8.67 -1.03
N ALA A 131 27.75 7.66 -1.57
CA ALA A 131 27.10 6.46 -2.08
C ALA A 131 26.34 5.72 -0.97
N THR A 132 26.92 5.61 0.22
CA THR A 132 26.27 4.99 1.38
C THR A 132 24.98 5.71 1.75
N LEU A 133 24.98 7.05 1.76
CA LEU A 133 23.78 7.87 2.00
C LEU A 133 22.64 7.56 1.03
N TYR A 134 22.95 7.38 -0.26
CA TYR A 134 21.92 7.22 -1.29
C TYR A 134 21.52 5.77 -1.55
N GLU A 135 22.35 4.80 -1.17
CA GLU A 135 22.09 3.38 -1.42
C GLU A 135 21.50 2.65 -0.22
N LEU A 136 21.61 3.22 0.98
CA LEU A 136 20.99 2.68 2.18
C LEU A 136 19.70 3.45 2.52
N PRO A 137 18.67 2.76 3.01
CA PRO A 137 17.47 3.40 3.50
C PRO A 137 17.69 4.04 4.89
N TYR A 138 16.74 4.89 5.28
CA TYR A 138 16.79 5.63 6.55
C TYR A 138 16.72 4.72 7.80
N ASP A 139 16.30 3.46 7.68
CA ASP A 139 16.27 2.52 8.79
C ASP A 139 17.56 1.69 8.92
N ALA A 140 18.59 1.98 8.11
CA ALA A 140 19.89 1.35 8.25
C ALA A 140 20.55 1.69 9.59
N THR A 141 20.97 0.67 10.32
CA THR A 141 21.68 0.83 11.60
C THR A 141 23.12 1.32 11.38
N PRO A 142 23.79 1.89 12.41
CA PRO A 142 25.20 2.27 12.30
C PRO A 142 26.12 1.13 11.84
N ARG A 143 25.78 -0.12 12.18
CA ARG A 143 26.53 -1.31 11.79
C ARG A 143 26.45 -1.59 10.29
N GLU A 144 25.25 -1.50 9.73
CA GLU A 144 24.97 -1.67 8.30
C GLU A 144 25.56 -0.52 7.48
N THR A 145 25.40 0.72 7.96
CA THR A 145 26.02 1.92 7.37
C THR A 145 27.53 1.78 7.28
N PHE A 146 28.19 1.34 8.35
CA PHE A 146 29.64 1.15 8.32
C PHE A 146 30.07 0.00 7.40
N GLN A 147 29.38 -1.13 7.45
CA GLN A 147 29.68 -2.27 6.58
C GLN A 147 29.55 -1.88 5.10
N HIS A 148 28.45 -1.23 4.72
CA HIS A 148 28.20 -0.80 3.36
C HIS A 148 29.22 0.25 2.90
N PHE A 149 29.57 1.21 3.75
CA PHE A 149 30.65 2.17 3.48
C PHE A 149 31.97 1.47 3.16
N VAL A 150 32.36 0.47 3.97
CA VAL A 150 33.57 -0.33 3.74
C VAL A 150 33.46 -1.12 2.43
N ASP A 151 32.30 -1.71 2.13
CA ASP A 151 32.06 -2.47 0.89
C ASP A 151 32.13 -1.56 -0.35
N VAL A 152 31.59 -0.34 -0.28
CA VAL A 152 31.69 0.66 -1.36
C VAL A 152 33.15 1.07 -1.57
N LEU A 153 33.89 1.36 -0.51
CA LEU A 153 35.31 1.68 -0.59
C LEU A 153 36.12 0.57 -1.27
N LEU A 154 35.92 -0.68 -0.82
CA LEU A 154 36.63 -1.83 -1.35
C LEU A 154 36.24 -2.18 -2.79
N SER A 155 35.08 -1.73 -3.26
CA SER A 155 34.64 -1.97 -4.64
C SER A 155 35.47 -1.21 -5.69
N GLY A 156 36.19 -0.16 -5.29
CA GLY A 156 36.89 0.73 -6.22
C GLY A 156 35.98 1.58 -7.12
N ARG A 157 34.66 1.54 -6.90
CA ARG A 157 33.64 2.23 -7.72
C ARG A 157 32.85 3.27 -6.93
N ALA A 158 33.44 3.82 -5.86
CA ALA A 158 32.77 4.77 -4.97
C ALA A 158 32.15 5.96 -5.71
N HIS A 159 32.90 6.57 -6.65
CA HIS A 159 32.43 7.71 -7.43
C HIS A 159 31.23 7.38 -8.33
N GLU A 160 31.32 6.28 -9.11
CA GLU A 160 30.23 5.82 -9.97
C GLU A 160 28.95 5.56 -9.18
N ARG A 161 29.08 4.91 -8.01
CA ARG A 161 27.95 4.60 -7.12
C ARG A 161 27.35 5.85 -6.48
N ALA A 162 28.18 6.83 -6.10
CA ALA A 162 27.71 8.10 -5.56
C ALA A 162 26.87 8.89 -6.57
N GLU A 163 27.34 8.97 -7.83
CA GLU A 163 26.62 9.65 -8.90
C GLU A 163 25.34 8.90 -9.30
N ALA A 164 25.39 7.56 -9.39
CA ALA A 164 24.21 6.75 -9.65
C ALA A 164 23.16 6.89 -8.54
N GLY A 165 23.56 6.81 -7.27
CA GLY A 165 22.69 7.00 -6.12
C GLY A 165 22.06 8.40 -6.08
N SER A 166 22.86 9.44 -6.35
CA SER A 166 22.36 10.83 -6.44
C SER A 166 21.32 10.98 -7.55
N ALA A 167 21.57 10.43 -8.74
CA ALA A 167 20.62 10.48 -9.85
C ALA A 167 19.32 9.71 -9.55
N SER A 168 19.41 8.57 -8.86
CA SER A 168 18.24 7.82 -8.37
C SER A 168 17.44 8.62 -7.35
N ALA A 169 18.09 9.29 -6.40
CA ALA A 169 17.44 10.15 -5.43
C ALA A 169 16.73 11.35 -6.11
N ASP A 170 17.38 12.00 -7.08
CA ASP A 170 16.80 13.11 -7.85
C ASP A 170 15.57 12.68 -8.66
N SER A 171 15.51 11.41 -9.07
CA SER A 171 14.35 10.83 -9.75
C SER A 171 13.18 10.50 -8.81
N GLY A 172 13.34 10.68 -7.49
CA GLY A 172 12.36 10.31 -6.46
C GLY A 172 12.26 8.80 -6.23
N THR A 173 13.28 8.03 -6.61
CA THR A 173 13.34 6.59 -6.33
C THR A 173 13.63 6.40 -4.85
N GLU A 174 12.65 5.94 -4.09
CA GLU A 174 12.82 5.61 -2.67
C GLU A 174 13.60 4.30 -2.51
N VAL A 175 14.62 4.31 -1.66
CA VAL A 175 15.38 3.10 -1.30
C VAL A 175 14.48 2.22 -0.43
N PRO A 176 14.27 0.94 -0.77
CA PRO A 176 13.48 0.04 0.06
C PRO A 176 14.09 -0.07 1.46
N LYS A 177 13.22 -0.05 2.48
CA LYS A 177 13.60 -0.27 3.88
C LYS A 177 14.34 -1.61 4.05
N LEU A 178 15.31 -1.63 4.95
CA LEU A 178 16.04 -2.86 5.29
C LEU A 178 15.25 -3.71 6.29
N HIS A 179 14.58 -3.04 7.23
CA HIS A 179 13.92 -3.65 8.37
C HIS A 179 12.42 -3.34 8.35
N PRO A 180 11.56 -4.34 8.55
CA PRO A 180 10.13 -4.10 8.66
C PRO A 180 9.84 -3.29 9.93
N ALA A 181 9.24 -2.10 9.77
CA ALA A 181 8.80 -1.31 10.91
C ALA A 181 7.68 -2.03 11.69
N PRO A 182 7.46 -1.72 12.98
CA PRO A 182 6.34 -2.28 13.75
C PRO A 182 4.98 -2.09 13.08
N THR A 183 4.73 -0.92 12.50
CA THR A 183 3.51 -0.61 11.75
C THR A 183 3.39 -1.41 10.44
N GLU A 184 4.52 -1.71 9.81
CA GLU A 184 4.55 -2.57 8.63
C GLU A 184 4.26 -4.02 8.99
N ARG A 185 4.75 -4.48 10.15
CA ARG A 185 4.40 -5.80 10.70
C ARG A 185 2.90 -5.90 11.00
N GLU A 186 2.31 -4.87 11.57
CA GLU A 186 0.85 -4.79 11.81
C GLU A 186 0.07 -4.89 10.50
N ASN A 187 0.47 -4.12 9.47
CA ASN A 187 -0.12 -4.18 8.13
C ASN A 187 0.01 -5.57 7.48
N GLN A 188 1.19 -6.20 7.58
CA GLN A 188 1.43 -7.56 7.09
C GLN A 188 0.51 -8.57 7.81
N SER A 189 0.34 -8.41 9.13
CA SER A 189 -0.52 -9.25 9.96
C SER A 189 -1.99 -9.09 9.55
N PHE A 190 -2.42 -7.85 9.36
CA PHE A 190 -3.76 -7.49 8.89
C PHE A 190 -4.08 -8.07 7.51
N VAL A 191 -3.21 -7.86 6.52
CA VAL A 191 -3.39 -8.39 5.16
C VAL A 191 -3.36 -9.91 5.13
N THR A 192 -2.49 -10.53 5.93
CA THR A 192 -2.45 -11.99 6.08
C THR A 192 -3.75 -12.52 6.66
N GLY A 193 -4.31 -11.85 7.68
CA GLY A 193 -5.64 -12.16 8.22
C GLY A 193 -6.73 -12.11 7.15
N ILE A 194 -6.76 -11.04 6.33
CA ILE A 194 -7.72 -10.90 5.23
C ILE A 194 -7.57 -12.07 4.24
N ALA A 195 -6.35 -12.39 3.82
CA ALA A 195 -6.10 -13.44 2.83
C ALA A 195 -6.48 -14.84 3.35
N VAL A 196 -6.09 -15.17 4.59
CA VAL A 196 -6.31 -16.47 5.21
C VAL A 196 -7.81 -16.75 5.43
N ALA A 197 -8.62 -15.75 5.78
CA ALA A 197 -10.07 -15.93 5.89
C ALA A 197 -10.80 -15.74 4.55
N GLY A 198 -10.49 -14.65 3.84
CA GLY A 198 -11.30 -14.16 2.73
C GLY A 198 -11.23 -15.04 1.49
N LEU A 199 -10.04 -15.53 1.13
CA LEU A 199 -9.88 -16.35 -0.08
C LEU A 199 -10.54 -17.74 0.07
N PRO A 200 -10.28 -18.53 1.13
CA PRO A 200 -10.95 -19.81 1.34
C PRO A 200 -12.47 -19.68 1.44
N LEU A 201 -12.96 -18.70 2.20
CA LEU A 201 -14.39 -18.50 2.40
C LEU A 201 -15.09 -18.11 1.10
N SER A 202 -14.47 -17.24 0.28
CA SER A 202 -14.98 -16.88 -1.05
C SER A 202 -15.13 -18.11 -1.96
N VAL A 203 -14.12 -19.00 -1.98
CA VAL A 203 -14.17 -20.23 -2.78
C VAL A 203 -15.34 -21.13 -2.35
N VAL A 204 -15.54 -21.30 -1.03
CA VAL A 204 -16.64 -22.12 -0.49
C VAL A 204 -17.99 -21.49 -0.82
N LEU A 205 -18.18 -20.21 -0.51
CA LEU A 205 -19.45 -19.51 -0.69
C LEU A 205 -19.89 -19.46 -2.15
N VAL A 206 -18.98 -19.04 -3.05
CA VAL A 206 -19.25 -18.98 -4.49
C VAL A 206 -19.46 -20.39 -5.05
N GLY A 207 -18.64 -21.37 -4.67
CA GLY A 207 -18.76 -22.76 -5.09
C GLY A 207 -20.11 -23.39 -4.70
N LEU A 208 -20.55 -23.18 -3.46
CA LEU A 208 -21.86 -23.63 -2.97
C LEU A 208 -23.01 -22.94 -3.69
N TYR A 209 -22.91 -21.63 -3.93
CA TYR A 209 -23.92 -20.85 -4.65
C TYR A 209 -24.10 -21.34 -6.10
N VAL A 210 -22.99 -21.50 -6.83
CA VAL A 210 -22.99 -22.04 -8.20
C VAL A 210 -23.60 -23.43 -8.24
N ARG A 211 -23.21 -24.31 -7.30
CA ARG A 211 -23.71 -25.69 -7.24
C ARG A 211 -25.20 -25.77 -6.92
N ARG A 212 -25.70 -25.01 -5.94
CA ARG A 212 -27.12 -24.95 -5.57
C ARG A 212 -27.96 -24.57 -6.80
N ARG A 213 -27.49 -23.61 -7.59
CA ARG A 213 -28.19 -23.18 -8.81
C ARG A 213 -28.17 -24.24 -9.92
N LEU A 214 -27.04 -24.92 -10.13
CA LEU A 214 -26.95 -26.01 -11.11
C LEU A 214 -27.92 -27.14 -10.78
N ARG A 215 -28.10 -27.48 -9.49
CA ARG A 215 -29.11 -28.44 -9.03
C ARG A 215 -30.54 -27.97 -9.34
N LEU A 216 -30.86 -26.70 -9.08
CA LEU A 216 -32.17 -26.14 -9.40
C LEU A 216 -32.45 -26.13 -10.91
N ARG A 217 -31.44 -25.93 -11.75
CA ARG A 217 -31.58 -26.05 -13.22
C ARG A 217 -31.86 -27.48 -13.66
N ARG A 218 -31.15 -28.47 -13.11
CA ARG A 218 -31.40 -29.89 -13.42
C ARG A 218 -32.80 -30.33 -12.97
N ALA A 219 -33.28 -29.86 -11.82
CA ALA A 219 -34.63 -30.16 -11.34
C ALA A 219 -35.75 -29.54 -12.22
N ARG A 220 -35.49 -28.40 -12.88
CA ARG A 220 -36.46 -27.76 -13.78
C ARG A 220 -36.40 -28.28 -15.22
N GLY A 221 -35.28 -28.85 -15.65
CA GLY A 221 -35.09 -29.39 -17.00
C GLY A 221 -35.47 -30.86 -17.17
N GLY A 222 -36.00 -31.51 -16.13
CA GLY A 222 -36.26 -32.96 -16.11
C GLY A 222 -37.59 -33.31 -15.48
N ALA A 223 -38.69 -32.86 -16.07
CA ALA A 223 -39.96 -33.57 -15.96
C ALA A 223 -40.23 -34.21 -17.32
N PRO A 224 -40.06 -35.53 -17.50
CA PRO A 224 -40.52 -36.19 -18.71
C PRO A 224 -42.04 -36.04 -18.77
N VAL A 225 -42.54 -35.46 -19.85
CA VAL A 225 -43.97 -35.42 -20.18
C VAL A 225 -44.46 -36.87 -20.23
N PRO A 226 -45.50 -37.26 -19.46
CA PRO A 226 -46.06 -38.60 -19.57
C PRO A 226 -46.77 -38.71 -20.92
N GLY A 227 -46.16 -39.45 -21.84
CA GLY A 227 -46.79 -39.79 -23.13
C GLY A 227 -48.05 -40.64 -22.92
N PRO A 228 -49.03 -40.56 -23.84
CA PRO A 228 -50.29 -41.27 -23.72
C PRO A 228 -50.08 -42.78 -23.84
N ARG A 229 -50.62 -43.52 -22.86
CA ARG A 229 -50.63 -44.98 -22.83
C ARG A 229 -51.45 -45.53 -23.99
N ALA A 230 -50.80 -46.21 -24.93
CA ALA A 230 -51.45 -47.19 -25.79
C ALA A 230 -51.39 -48.56 -25.12
N ALA A 231 -52.56 -49.15 -24.92
CA ALA A 231 -52.74 -50.51 -24.42
C ALA A 231 -52.59 -51.52 -25.56
N ALA A 232 -51.88 -52.63 -25.30
CA ALA A 232 -52.21 -53.96 -25.83
C ALA A 232 -51.40 -55.04 -25.09
N PRO A 233 -51.89 -56.29 -25.02
CA PRO A 233 -51.57 -57.22 -23.95
C PRO A 233 -50.71 -58.43 -24.38
N ALA A 234 -50.36 -59.20 -23.34
CA ALA A 234 -50.33 -60.66 -23.32
C ALA A 234 -48.97 -61.39 -23.37
N LEU A 235 -48.96 -62.40 -22.50
CA LEU A 235 -48.35 -63.71 -22.57
C LEU A 235 -47.12 -64.01 -21.72
N SER A 236 -47.36 -65.04 -20.93
CA SER A 236 -46.56 -65.74 -19.95
C SER A 236 -45.47 -66.58 -20.59
N LEU A 237 -44.44 -66.91 -19.81
CA LEU A 237 -43.83 -68.23 -19.87
C LEU A 237 -43.20 -68.60 -18.51
N ARG A 238 -43.85 -69.61 -17.93
CA ARG A 238 -43.41 -70.59 -16.92
C ARG A 238 -42.00 -71.13 -17.30
N LYS A 239 -41.10 -71.58 -16.41
CA LYS A 239 -41.13 -72.81 -15.55
C LYS A 239 -39.67 -73.06 -15.00
N PRO A 240 -39.28 -74.20 -14.36
CA PRO A 240 -39.06 -74.40 -12.91
C PRO A 240 -37.71 -75.05 -12.50
N GLY A 241 -37.55 -75.37 -11.20
CA GLY A 241 -36.69 -76.45 -10.63
C GLY A 241 -35.23 -76.06 -10.34
N ASP A 242 -34.52 -76.55 -9.33
CA ASP A 242 -34.73 -77.56 -8.28
C ASP A 242 -33.73 -77.29 -7.11
N THR A 243 -33.98 -77.97 -5.99
CA THR A 243 -33.38 -77.91 -4.62
C THR A 243 -32.06 -78.74 -4.50
N PRO A 244 -31.55 -79.21 -3.32
CA PRO A 244 -31.37 -78.69 -1.94
C PRO A 244 -29.93 -78.92 -1.36
N GLY A 245 -29.67 -78.49 -0.11
CA GLY A 245 -28.58 -79.00 0.76
C GLY A 245 -28.38 -78.13 2.01
N LYS A 246 -29.01 -78.40 3.16
CA LYS A 246 -28.69 -79.35 4.24
C LYS A 246 -27.38 -79.04 4.99
N GLY A 247 -27.47 -78.74 6.29
CA GLY A 247 -26.32 -78.63 7.19
C GLY A 247 -26.64 -78.02 8.56
N ASP A 248 -27.26 -78.81 9.44
CA ASP A 248 -27.44 -78.57 10.88
C ASP A 248 -26.12 -78.48 11.66
N LYS A 249 -26.12 -77.69 12.75
CA LYS A 249 -25.76 -78.11 14.13
C LYS A 249 -25.90 -76.92 15.09
N ASP A 250 -26.92 -76.89 15.94
CA ASP A 250 -26.94 -77.43 17.32
C ASP A 250 -25.94 -76.75 18.28
N ARG A 251 -26.45 -76.00 19.28
CA ARG A 251 -26.62 -76.44 20.68
C ARG A 251 -26.68 -75.28 21.70
N THR A 252 -27.81 -75.23 22.44
CA THR A 252 -27.97 -75.13 23.93
C THR A 252 -27.21 -74.05 24.73
N ALA A 253 -27.71 -73.47 25.83
CA ALA A 253 -28.95 -73.53 26.60
C ALA A 253 -28.85 -72.52 27.77
N GLY A 254 -30.00 -72.08 28.31
CA GLY A 254 -30.20 -71.63 29.71
C GLY A 254 -29.70 -70.21 30.04
N SER A 255 -30.36 -69.40 30.88
CA SER A 255 -31.43 -69.63 31.85
C SER A 255 -32.01 -68.27 32.25
N ALA A 256 -33.32 -68.20 32.45
CA ALA A 256 -34.02 -67.11 33.17
C ALA A 256 -33.76 -67.24 34.71
N PRO A 257 -34.23 -66.36 35.64
CA PRO A 257 -35.63 -65.90 35.69
C PRO A 257 -35.96 -64.51 36.32
N ARG A 258 -37.20 -64.07 35.99
CA ARG A 258 -38.27 -63.49 36.84
C ARG A 258 -38.14 -62.13 37.56
N GLY A 259 -39.21 -61.35 37.34
CA GLY A 259 -39.81 -60.36 38.25
C GLY A 259 -40.20 -59.11 37.45
N GLY A 260 -41.44 -58.63 37.33
CA GLY A 260 -42.77 -58.97 37.83
C GLY A 260 -43.67 -57.76 37.50
N ALA A 261 -44.95 -58.01 37.16
CA ALA A 261 -46.16 -57.17 37.30
C ALA A 261 -46.10 -55.64 37.01
N MET A 262 -47.06 -54.95 36.39
CA MET A 262 -48.46 -55.23 36.06
C MET A 262 -48.99 -54.09 35.16
N SER A 263 -49.98 -54.40 34.31
CA SER A 263 -51.17 -53.58 33.97
C SER A 263 -51.02 -52.21 33.30
N GLY A 264 -51.58 -52.08 32.09
CA GLY A 264 -51.89 -50.79 31.47
C GLY A 264 -52.39 -50.89 30.03
N LYS A 265 -53.70 -51.05 29.88
CA LYS A 265 -54.46 -51.07 28.61
C LYS A 265 -54.20 -49.84 27.72
N GLY A 266 -54.20 -50.03 26.40
CA GLY A 266 -54.44 -48.96 25.44
C GLY A 266 -53.76 -49.16 24.09
N ALA A 267 -54.42 -49.88 23.19
CA ALA A 267 -53.99 -50.07 21.81
C ALA A 267 -54.17 -48.77 20.99
N ALA A 268 -53.11 -48.33 20.32
CA ALA A 268 -53.15 -47.49 19.12
C ALA A 268 -51.93 -47.87 18.23
N PRO A 269 -52.11 -48.05 16.91
CA PRO A 269 -51.02 -48.51 16.05
C PRO A 269 -49.92 -47.43 15.90
N PRO A 270 -48.63 -47.82 15.89
CA PRO A 270 -47.53 -46.87 15.74
C PRO A 270 -47.50 -46.29 14.32
N SER A 271 -47.56 -44.97 14.23
CA SER A 271 -47.17 -44.24 13.03
C SER A 271 -45.71 -44.57 12.68
N PRO A 272 -45.36 -44.73 11.38
CA PRO A 272 -44.01 -45.10 10.98
C PRO A 272 -43.03 -44.00 11.37
N GLY A 273 -42.05 -44.38 12.19
CA GLY A 273 -40.98 -43.51 12.65
C GLY A 273 -40.25 -42.86 11.48
N HIS A 274 -40.26 -41.53 11.46
CA HIS A 274 -39.33 -40.74 10.68
C HIS A 274 -37.93 -41.01 11.20
N SER A 275 -37.25 -41.98 10.59
CA SER A 275 -35.80 -42.11 10.67
C SER A 275 -35.21 -40.79 10.19
N THR A 276 -34.68 -40.02 11.13
CA THR A 276 -33.81 -38.87 10.85
C THR A 276 -32.48 -39.42 10.36
N GLY A 277 -32.50 -40.01 9.16
CA GLY A 277 -31.31 -40.43 8.44
C GLY A 277 -30.44 -39.20 8.28
N ARG A 278 -29.37 -39.11 9.09
CA ARG A 278 -28.29 -38.13 8.99
C ARG A 278 -27.78 -38.18 7.55
N ARG A 279 -28.34 -37.32 6.70
CA ARG A 279 -27.92 -37.19 5.30
C ARG A 279 -26.47 -36.71 5.33
N ARG A 280 -25.54 -37.62 5.05
CA ARG A 280 -24.13 -37.28 4.88
C ARG A 280 -24.03 -36.11 3.90
N PRO A 281 -23.22 -35.08 4.19
CA PRO A 281 -23.02 -33.97 3.28
C PRO A 281 -22.55 -34.54 1.94
N ALA A 282 -23.15 -34.07 0.85
CA ALA A 282 -22.82 -34.57 -0.48
C ALA A 282 -21.30 -34.40 -0.73
N PRO A 283 -20.59 -35.39 -1.31
CA PRO A 283 -19.12 -35.47 -1.34
C PRO A 283 -18.44 -34.18 -1.82
N ALA A 284 -19.01 -33.47 -2.81
CA ALA A 284 -18.43 -32.22 -3.28
C ALA A 284 -18.52 -31.01 -2.32
N VAL A 285 -19.29 -31.05 -1.22
CA VAL A 285 -19.18 -30.04 -0.14
C VAL A 285 -17.93 -30.31 0.68
N ALA A 286 -17.64 -31.59 0.96
CA ALA A 286 -16.42 -32.00 1.64
C ALA A 286 -15.18 -31.63 0.82
N VAL A 287 -15.22 -31.77 -0.51
CA VAL A 287 -14.13 -31.34 -1.39
C VAL A 287 -13.89 -29.83 -1.32
N LEU A 288 -14.95 -29.00 -1.36
CA LEU A 288 -14.79 -27.53 -1.26
C LEU A 288 -14.21 -27.11 0.10
N LEU A 289 -14.66 -27.73 1.19
CA LEU A 289 -14.12 -27.48 2.51
C LEU A 289 -12.66 -27.94 2.62
N ALA A 290 -12.31 -29.09 2.04
CA ALA A 290 -10.93 -29.57 2.01
C ALA A 290 -10.02 -28.62 1.22
N VAL A 291 -10.45 -28.14 0.04
CA VAL A 291 -9.71 -27.14 -0.74
C VAL A 291 -9.54 -25.85 0.05
N ALA A 292 -10.58 -25.38 0.73
CA ALA A 292 -10.51 -24.18 1.57
C ALA A 292 -9.51 -24.32 2.72
N VAL A 293 -9.50 -25.47 3.41
CA VAL A 293 -8.53 -25.76 4.47
C VAL A 293 -7.11 -25.81 3.93
N VAL A 294 -6.89 -26.48 2.79
CA VAL A 294 -5.57 -26.53 2.13
C VAL A 294 -5.10 -25.13 1.72
N LEU A 295 -6.01 -24.29 1.20
CA LEU A 295 -5.67 -22.93 0.78
C LEU A 295 -5.38 -22.03 1.99
N ALA A 296 -6.16 -22.12 3.06
CA ALA A 296 -5.91 -21.40 4.31
C ALA A 296 -4.56 -21.80 4.93
N GLY A 297 -4.29 -23.11 5.02
CA GLY A 297 -3.03 -23.65 5.54
C GLY A 297 -1.83 -23.27 4.65
N GLY A 298 -1.98 -23.34 3.33
CA GLY A 298 -0.95 -22.94 2.38
C GLY A 298 -0.59 -21.45 2.48
N LEU A 299 -1.59 -20.57 2.60
CA LEU A 299 -1.37 -19.14 2.80
C LEU A 299 -0.70 -18.86 4.15
N ALA A 300 -1.14 -19.49 5.23
CA ALA A 300 -0.52 -19.33 6.55
C ALA A 300 0.96 -19.77 6.54
N VAL A 301 1.28 -20.94 5.97
CA VAL A 301 2.67 -21.42 5.85
C VAL A 301 3.51 -20.49 4.98
N THR A 302 2.95 -20.00 3.87
CA THR A 302 3.65 -19.09 2.96
C THR A 302 3.94 -17.75 3.63
N ALA A 303 2.96 -17.18 4.34
CA ALA A 303 3.13 -15.95 5.11
C ALA A 303 4.17 -16.13 6.23
N ALA A 304 4.13 -17.25 6.96
CA ALA A 304 5.10 -17.54 8.02
C ALA A 304 6.54 -17.64 7.49
N ARG A 305 6.75 -18.03 6.23
CA ARG A 305 8.08 -18.09 5.62
C ARG A 305 8.52 -16.79 4.95
N LEU A 306 7.58 -16.07 4.32
CA LEU A 306 7.89 -14.79 3.67
C LEU A 306 8.17 -13.69 4.69
N PHE A 307 7.52 -13.76 5.84
CA PHE A 307 7.60 -12.76 6.90
C PHE A 307 8.20 -13.36 8.18
N ASP A 308 9.20 -14.25 8.05
CA ASP A 308 9.86 -14.88 9.21
C ASP A 308 10.85 -13.96 9.92
N ASP A 309 11.11 -12.78 9.35
CA ASP A 309 11.84 -11.75 10.04
C ASP A 309 11.06 -11.33 11.28
N ARG A 310 11.70 -11.38 12.45
CA ARG A 310 11.08 -11.03 13.75
C ARG A 310 11.87 -10.00 14.49
N SER A 311 12.93 -9.46 13.88
CA SER A 311 13.71 -8.40 14.47
C SER A 311 13.43 -7.09 13.76
N TYR A 312 13.47 -6.02 14.53
CA TYR A 312 13.61 -4.68 14.05
C TYR A 312 15.09 -4.28 14.20
N GLY A 313 15.74 -3.97 13.08
CA GLY A 313 17.16 -3.61 13.04
C GLY A 313 18.10 -4.80 12.80
N ASP A 314 19.39 -4.57 13.01
CA ASP A 314 20.50 -5.45 12.64
C ASP A 314 20.77 -6.62 13.62
N ASP A 315 19.79 -7.09 14.40
CA ASP A 315 19.98 -8.10 15.44
C ASP A 315 21.01 -7.74 16.54
N ALA A 316 21.55 -6.51 16.59
CA ALA A 316 22.46 -6.12 17.67
C ALA A 316 21.67 -5.96 18.97
N ILE A 317 21.71 -6.97 19.84
CA ILE A 317 20.97 -6.96 21.11
C ILE A 317 21.82 -6.31 22.21
N PRO A 318 21.32 -5.27 22.90
CA PRO A 318 22.03 -4.65 24.01
C PRO A 318 22.20 -5.61 25.18
N THR A 319 23.43 -5.71 25.71
CA THR A 319 23.69 -6.50 26.92
C THR A 319 23.33 -5.70 28.17
N PRO A 320 23.13 -6.37 29.33
CA PRO A 320 22.97 -5.66 30.60
C PRO A 320 24.15 -4.76 30.97
N ALA A 321 25.36 -5.03 30.46
CA ALA A 321 26.52 -4.15 30.66
C ALA A 321 26.39 -2.87 29.82
N ASP A 322 25.96 -2.99 28.57
CA ASP A 322 25.71 -1.85 27.68
C ASP A 322 24.69 -0.89 28.31
N MET A 323 23.55 -1.45 28.75
CA MET A 323 22.45 -0.67 29.36
C MET A 323 22.82 -0.02 30.70
N ARG A 324 23.87 -0.49 31.40
CA ARG A 324 24.28 0.11 32.68
C ARG A 324 25.39 1.15 32.54
N SER A 325 26.11 1.14 31.42
CA SER A 325 27.36 1.88 31.26
C SER A 325 27.22 3.38 31.50
N ARG A 326 26.20 4.02 30.91
CA ARG A 326 25.98 5.46 31.08
C ARG A 326 25.60 5.83 32.50
N ILE A 327 24.63 5.14 33.11
CA ILE A 327 24.31 5.32 34.54
C ILE A 327 25.54 5.12 35.42
N GLU A 328 26.39 4.12 35.18
CA GLU A 328 27.64 3.93 35.95
C GLU A 328 28.60 5.11 35.80
N ARG A 329 28.77 5.62 34.57
CA ARG A 329 29.62 6.79 34.28
C ARG A 329 29.09 8.06 34.96
N VAL A 330 27.80 8.34 34.84
CA VAL A 330 27.14 9.51 35.45
C VAL A 330 27.17 9.41 36.97
N THR A 331 26.85 8.25 37.53
CA THR A 331 26.92 7.98 38.98
C THR A 331 28.33 8.19 39.50
N ALA A 332 29.35 7.66 38.80
CA ALA A 332 30.74 7.85 39.19
C ALA A 332 31.13 9.34 39.18
N GLY A 333 30.65 10.11 38.20
CA GLY A 333 30.84 11.56 38.16
C GLY A 333 30.17 12.27 39.34
N LEU A 334 28.89 12.00 39.59
CA LEU A 334 28.10 12.61 40.66
C LEU A 334 28.61 12.28 42.08
N ARG A 335 29.28 11.14 42.28
CA ARG A 335 29.95 10.82 43.55
C ARG A 335 31.11 11.77 43.87
N HIS A 336 31.73 12.38 42.86
CA HIS A 336 32.88 13.26 43.03
C HIS A 336 32.53 14.74 42.91
N ASP A 337 31.53 15.08 42.08
CA ASP A 337 31.13 16.45 41.79
C ASP A 337 29.58 16.53 41.73
N PRO A 338 28.91 17.36 42.55
CA PRO A 338 27.45 17.48 42.51
C PRO A 338 26.93 18.09 41.21
N LEU A 339 27.80 18.64 40.35
CA LEU A 339 27.46 19.10 39.00
C LEU A 339 28.20 18.24 37.96
N TYR A 340 27.51 17.22 37.45
CA TYR A 340 28.01 16.41 36.34
C TYR A 340 27.66 17.05 34.99
N THR A 341 28.64 17.13 34.09
CA THR A 341 28.43 17.48 32.68
C THR A 341 28.96 16.34 31.83
N ASP A 342 28.14 15.86 30.90
CA ASP A 342 28.53 14.75 30.03
C ASP A 342 29.72 15.15 29.12
N PRO A 343 30.88 14.48 29.21
CA PRO A 343 32.01 14.75 28.33
C PRO A 343 31.79 14.33 26.86
N GLU A 344 30.73 13.57 26.56
CA GLU A 344 30.35 13.17 25.20
C GLU A 344 29.44 14.19 24.54
N SER A 345 28.84 15.09 25.31
CA SER A 345 28.00 16.16 24.81
C SER A 345 28.79 17.42 24.55
N GLU A 346 28.21 18.33 23.78
CA GLU A 346 28.81 19.65 23.58
C GLU A 346 28.85 20.41 24.91
N PRO A 347 29.96 21.11 25.25
CA PRO A 347 30.05 21.83 26.50
C PRO A 347 29.09 23.03 26.51
N VAL A 348 27.93 22.84 27.14
CA VAL A 348 26.88 23.86 27.31
C VAL A 348 27.11 24.81 28.48
N LEU A 349 28.02 24.47 29.40
CA LEU A 349 28.36 25.30 30.56
C LEU A 349 29.81 25.78 30.47
N SER A 350 30.00 27.09 30.48
CA SER A 350 31.31 27.72 30.60
C SER A 350 31.95 27.43 31.98
N ALA A 351 33.28 27.57 32.07
CA ALA A 351 33.99 27.40 33.34
C ALA A 351 33.52 28.40 34.42
N ALA A 352 33.15 29.62 34.01
CA ALA A 352 32.62 30.64 34.91
C ALA A 352 31.24 30.26 35.45
N GLU A 353 30.34 29.75 34.60
CA GLU A 353 29.02 29.26 35.02
C GLU A 353 29.14 28.06 35.94
N ARG A 354 30.01 27.09 35.64
CA ARG A 354 30.25 25.94 36.52
C ARG A 354 30.74 26.38 37.90
N THR A 355 31.70 27.31 37.94
CA THR A 355 32.21 27.87 39.21
C THR A 355 31.10 28.55 40.01
N ARG A 356 30.25 29.33 39.33
CA ARG A 356 29.08 29.99 39.94
C ARG A 356 28.08 28.98 40.48
N LEU A 357 27.73 27.95 39.71
CA LEU A 357 26.82 26.89 40.09
C LEU A 357 27.36 26.06 41.27
N HIS A 358 28.64 25.73 41.29
CA HIS A 358 29.26 25.07 42.45
C HIS A 358 29.16 25.91 43.72
N LYS A 359 29.45 27.21 43.63
CA LYS A 359 29.30 28.13 44.77
C LYS A 359 27.85 28.17 45.26
N ARG A 360 26.88 28.14 44.36
CA ARG A 360 25.45 28.10 44.69
C ARG A 360 25.06 26.79 45.36
N LEU A 361 25.44 25.66 44.78
CA LEU A 361 25.18 24.32 45.32
C LEU A 361 25.76 24.15 46.73
N ALA A 362 26.98 24.63 46.96
CA ALA A 362 27.63 24.60 48.28
C ALA A 362 26.96 25.47 49.34
N ALA A 363 26.11 26.41 48.93
CA ALA A 363 25.37 27.30 49.83
C ALA A 363 23.94 26.80 50.14
N LEU A 364 23.50 25.67 49.54
CA LEU A 364 22.19 25.09 49.81
C LEU A 364 22.24 24.18 51.04
N ASP A 365 21.18 24.27 51.87
CA ASP A 365 21.03 23.43 53.06
C ASP A 365 20.48 22.02 52.75
N ILE A 366 20.27 21.69 51.48
CA ILE A 366 19.77 20.40 51.02
C ILE A 366 20.70 19.80 49.96
N PRO A 367 20.81 18.46 49.88
CA PRO A 367 21.56 17.79 48.83
C PRO A 367 20.87 18.00 47.48
N VAL A 368 21.57 18.66 46.56
CA VAL A 368 21.14 18.85 45.17
C VAL A 368 22.21 18.29 44.24
N LEU A 369 21.80 17.45 43.31
CA LEU A 369 22.67 16.83 42.30
C LEU A 369 22.19 17.24 40.92
N ILE A 370 23.08 17.75 40.09
CA ILE A 370 22.79 18.20 38.73
C ILE A 370 23.50 17.29 37.74
N ALA A 371 22.76 16.70 36.81
CA ALA A 371 23.32 15.97 35.68
C ALA A 371 22.92 16.66 34.37
N ALA A 372 23.89 17.28 33.70
CA ALA A 372 23.75 17.82 32.35
C ALA A 372 24.06 16.71 31.34
N VAL A 373 23.03 15.96 30.95
CA VAL A 373 23.09 14.78 30.08
C VAL A 373 21.96 14.81 29.05
N PRO A 374 22.22 14.43 27.79
CA PRO A 374 21.20 14.41 26.73
C PRO A 374 20.17 13.32 27.01
N ARG A 375 18.89 13.56 26.76
CA ARG A 375 17.86 12.50 26.85
C ARG A 375 17.54 12.02 25.45
N LEU A 376 17.72 10.72 25.24
CA LEU A 376 17.56 10.10 23.92
C LEU A 376 16.64 8.91 24.06
N THR A 377 15.83 8.63 23.05
CA THR A 377 14.98 7.43 23.03
C THR A 377 15.80 6.14 22.95
N GLU A 378 17.03 6.25 22.46
CA GLU A 378 17.99 5.18 22.28
C GLU A 378 18.79 4.87 23.55
N ASP A 379 18.58 5.67 24.61
CA ASP A 379 19.29 5.54 25.86
C ASP A 379 18.75 4.43 26.77
N GLU A 380 19.45 4.16 27.87
CA GLU A 380 19.10 3.08 28.78
C GLU A 380 17.70 3.23 29.42
N SER A 381 17.19 4.45 29.54
CA SER A 381 15.88 4.74 30.11
C SER A 381 14.79 4.91 29.05
N GLY A 382 15.13 4.77 27.75
CA GLY A 382 14.20 5.01 26.65
C GLY A 382 13.74 6.46 26.60
N GLY A 383 14.59 7.40 27.01
CA GLY A 383 14.27 8.82 27.13
C GLY A 383 13.43 9.17 28.36
N ASN A 384 13.07 8.20 29.21
CA ASN A 384 12.30 8.44 30.42
C ASN A 384 13.20 8.98 31.53
N ARG A 385 12.93 10.22 31.95
CA ARG A 385 13.73 10.94 32.94
C ARG A 385 13.56 10.38 34.36
N GLU A 386 12.36 9.93 34.73
CA GLU A 386 12.09 9.36 36.05
C GLU A 386 12.84 8.04 36.23
N ILE A 387 12.85 7.16 35.21
CA ILE A 387 13.60 5.90 35.20
C ILE A 387 15.12 6.15 35.32
N PHE A 388 15.62 7.15 34.60
CA PHE A 388 17.03 7.55 34.67
C PHE A 388 17.41 8.00 36.08
N VAL A 389 16.63 8.91 36.69
CA VAL A 389 16.90 9.37 38.07
C VAL A 389 16.73 8.25 39.08
N GLN A 390 15.71 7.38 38.94
CA GLN A 390 15.52 6.21 39.80
C GLN A 390 16.78 5.34 39.80
N SER A 391 17.34 5.09 38.61
CA SER A 391 18.57 4.31 38.44
C SER A 391 19.79 4.99 39.08
N LEU A 392 19.89 6.32 38.98
CA LEU A 392 20.93 7.09 39.68
C LEU A 392 20.77 7.01 41.21
N HIS A 393 19.56 7.24 41.73
CA HIS A 393 19.26 7.18 43.17
C HIS A 393 19.60 5.80 43.75
N GLN A 394 19.18 4.73 43.06
CA GLN A 394 19.47 3.35 43.46
C GLN A 394 20.98 3.04 43.52
N ARG A 395 21.82 3.69 42.71
CA ARG A 395 23.28 3.47 42.74
C ARG A 395 24.06 4.44 43.61
N LEU A 396 23.55 5.65 43.80
CA LEU A 396 24.13 6.65 44.69
C LEU A 396 23.78 6.34 46.15
N HIS A 397 22.63 5.70 46.41
CA HIS A 397 22.06 5.49 47.75
C HIS A 397 22.01 6.79 48.56
N HIS A 398 21.69 7.89 47.89
CA HIS A 398 21.71 9.23 48.47
C HIS A 398 20.41 9.95 48.18
N ASP A 399 19.71 10.34 49.24
CA ASP A 399 18.49 11.13 49.13
C ASP A 399 18.84 12.56 48.75
N ALA A 400 18.35 13.02 47.59
CA ALA A 400 18.72 14.29 46.99
C ALA A 400 17.63 14.82 46.05
N LEU A 401 17.68 16.13 45.79
CA LEU A 401 16.95 16.75 44.70
C LEU A 401 17.79 16.60 43.42
N PHE A 402 17.32 15.78 42.47
CA PHE A 402 17.99 15.58 41.20
C PHE A 402 17.48 16.58 40.18
N ILE A 403 18.40 17.31 39.56
CA ILE A 403 18.15 18.22 38.45
C ILE A 403 18.78 17.62 37.20
N LEU A 404 17.96 17.24 36.23
CA LEU A 404 18.41 16.84 34.91
C LEU A 404 18.37 18.04 33.98
N ALA A 405 19.51 18.37 33.39
CA ALA A 405 19.63 19.39 32.38
C ALA A 405 19.89 18.72 31.03
N ASP A 406 18.94 18.81 30.12
CA ASP A 406 19.07 18.26 28.78
C ASP A 406 19.71 19.30 27.86
N PRO A 407 20.99 19.15 27.47
CA PRO A 407 21.68 20.11 26.62
C PRO A 407 21.11 20.17 25.19
N LEU A 408 20.38 19.14 24.74
CA LEU A 408 19.85 19.08 23.37
C LEU A 408 18.48 19.70 23.26
N ALA A 409 17.58 19.34 24.18
CA ALA A 409 16.24 19.90 24.22
C ALA A 409 16.19 21.25 24.96
N GLU A 410 17.31 21.68 25.55
CA GLU A 410 17.40 22.82 26.47
C GLU A 410 16.30 22.77 27.54
N THR A 411 16.06 21.61 28.12
CA THR A 411 15.02 21.43 29.14
C THR A 411 15.62 21.13 30.50
N LEU A 412 14.98 21.62 31.56
CA LEU A 412 15.28 21.23 32.92
C LEU A 412 14.17 20.33 33.46
N SER A 413 14.56 19.31 34.20
CA SER A 413 13.64 18.47 34.96
C SER A 413 14.14 18.32 36.38
N VAL A 414 13.20 18.31 37.33
CA VAL A 414 13.49 18.13 38.75
C VAL A 414 12.75 16.89 39.23
N VAL A 415 13.47 16.02 39.94
CA VAL A 415 12.91 14.82 40.56
C VAL A 415 13.44 14.76 42.00
N ASN A 416 12.53 14.85 42.97
CA ASN A 416 12.90 14.78 44.38
C ASN A 416 12.89 13.32 44.84
N TYR A 417 14.03 12.78 45.25
CA TYR A 417 14.14 11.49 45.92
C TYR A 417 14.60 11.72 47.36
N GLY A 418 13.69 12.15 48.23
CA GLY A 418 13.93 12.21 49.68
C GLY A 418 14.59 13.48 50.21
N ALA A 419 14.86 14.50 49.39
CA ALA A 419 15.32 15.79 49.91
C ALA A 419 14.17 16.52 50.66
N PRO A 420 14.47 17.20 51.78
CA PRO A 420 13.46 17.87 52.62
C PRO A 420 13.02 19.21 52.02
N ILE A 421 12.40 19.16 50.84
CA ILE A 421 11.94 20.31 50.07
C ILE A 421 10.62 19.99 49.39
N ASN A 422 9.72 20.97 49.38
CA ASN A 422 8.49 20.89 48.61
C ASN A 422 8.79 21.18 47.14
N ALA A 423 9.11 20.14 46.37
CA ALA A 423 9.42 20.26 44.94
C ALA A 423 8.24 20.79 44.11
N TYR A 424 6.99 20.60 44.58
CA TYR A 424 5.80 21.14 43.90
C TYR A 424 5.67 22.66 44.03
N ALA A 425 6.38 23.28 44.99
CA ALA A 425 6.43 24.73 45.14
C ALA A 425 7.38 25.42 44.14
N LEU A 426 8.23 24.65 43.43
CA LEU A 426 9.15 25.21 42.45
C LEU A 426 8.39 25.74 41.21
N PRO A 427 8.77 26.91 40.67
CA PRO A 427 8.08 27.48 39.52
C PRO A 427 8.13 26.57 38.29
N ARG A 428 6.95 26.27 37.74
CA ARG A 428 6.83 25.42 36.54
C ARG A 428 7.47 26.03 35.29
N SER A 429 7.72 27.34 35.29
CA SER A 429 8.39 28.06 34.21
C SER A 429 9.82 27.57 33.93
N HIS A 430 10.45 26.86 34.87
CA HIS A 430 11.76 26.25 34.63
C HIS A 430 11.66 24.93 33.87
N PHE A 431 10.48 24.30 33.84
CA PHE A 431 10.29 22.96 33.32
C PHE A 431 9.63 22.98 31.95
N GLY A 432 10.20 22.25 30.99
CA GLY A 432 9.71 22.17 29.62
C GLY A 432 10.61 22.88 28.62
N LEU A 433 10.11 22.96 27.39
CA LEU A 433 10.80 23.66 26.30
C LEU A 433 10.89 25.16 26.62
N PRO A 434 12.02 25.81 26.32
CA PRO A 434 12.11 27.26 26.41
C PRO A 434 10.99 27.89 25.58
N GLU A 435 10.41 28.99 26.07
CA GLU A 435 9.53 29.79 25.22
C GLU A 435 10.34 30.31 24.03
N LEU A 436 9.70 30.49 22.85
CA LEU A 436 10.35 30.93 21.61
C LEU A 436 11.12 32.27 21.70
N HIS A 437 11.05 32.97 22.85
CA HIS A 437 11.71 34.24 23.12
C HIS A 437 12.62 34.19 24.38
N GLU A 438 12.84 33.03 24.97
CA GLU A 438 13.74 32.88 26.10
C GLU A 438 15.20 32.96 25.63
N THR A 439 15.90 34.02 26.05
CA THR A 439 17.30 34.30 25.66
C THR A 439 18.32 33.83 26.69
N ARG A 440 17.86 33.20 27.79
CA ARG A 440 18.74 32.79 28.88
C ARG A 440 19.54 31.55 28.50
N THR A 441 20.82 31.56 28.85
CA THR A 441 21.67 30.38 28.75
C THR A 441 21.20 29.28 29.71
N LEU A 442 21.59 28.03 29.44
CA LEU A 442 21.35 26.91 30.37
C LEU A 442 21.92 27.19 31.77
N GLY A 443 23.11 27.79 31.84
CA GLY A 443 23.76 28.15 33.11
C GLY A 443 23.01 29.21 33.91
N ASP A 444 22.35 30.16 33.24
CA ASP A 444 21.53 31.18 33.90
C ASP A 444 20.19 30.62 34.37
N ARG A 445 19.59 29.70 33.59
CA ARG A 445 18.37 28.98 33.99
C ARG A 445 18.62 28.07 35.19
N LEU A 446 19.74 27.34 35.20
CA LEU A 446 20.16 26.55 36.36
C LEU A 446 20.40 27.43 37.59
N ASP A 447 21.08 28.58 37.45
CA ASP A 447 21.26 29.50 38.59
C ASP A 447 19.92 30.05 39.11
N ALA A 448 18.98 30.38 38.22
CA ALA A 448 17.64 30.81 38.60
C ALA A 448 16.87 29.72 39.35
N LEU A 449 16.89 28.49 38.84
CA LEU A 449 16.27 27.34 39.50
C LEU A 449 16.89 27.10 40.89
N LEU A 450 18.21 27.17 41.03
CA LEU A 450 18.87 26.99 42.32
C LEU A 450 18.55 28.11 43.33
N ARG A 451 18.24 29.33 42.87
CA ARG A 451 17.72 30.40 43.74
C ARG A 451 16.34 30.04 44.25
N ASP A 452 15.45 29.58 43.38
CA ASP A 452 14.10 29.18 43.79
C ASP A 452 14.13 27.96 44.71
N VAL A 453 15.08 27.03 44.51
CA VAL A 453 15.32 25.89 45.42
C VAL A 453 15.82 26.34 46.80
N ALA A 454 16.59 27.44 46.88
CA ALA A 454 17.02 28.01 48.15
C ALA A 454 15.82 28.60 48.92
N ASP A 455 14.90 29.24 48.20
CA ASP A 455 13.73 29.94 48.76
C ASP A 455 12.52 29.02 49.00
N ALA A 456 12.52 27.80 48.45
CA ALA A 456 11.37 26.91 48.52
C ALA A 456 11.08 26.42 49.95
N PRO A 457 9.79 26.24 50.33
CA PRO A 457 9.42 25.65 51.60
C PRO A 457 10.05 24.27 51.84
N ARG A 458 10.44 24.01 53.08
CA ARG A 458 10.97 22.73 53.53
C ARG A 458 9.83 21.81 53.97
N ASP A 459 9.91 20.55 53.59
CA ASP A 459 9.01 19.51 54.09
C ASP A 459 9.70 18.71 55.20
N SER A 460 8.93 18.31 56.21
CA SER A 460 9.43 17.52 57.35
C SER A 460 9.68 16.05 56.98
N ALA A 461 9.12 15.57 55.88
CA ALA A 461 9.39 14.26 55.29
C ALA A 461 9.87 14.46 53.85
N GLY A 462 10.95 13.78 53.48
CA GLY A 462 11.42 13.77 52.10
C GLY A 462 10.36 13.14 51.19
N ASP A 463 9.98 13.86 50.14
CA ASP A 463 9.03 13.34 49.14
C ASP A 463 9.67 12.19 48.37
N ARG A 464 8.86 11.18 48.04
CA ARG A 464 9.28 10.10 47.12
C ARG A 464 8.44 10.22 45.87
N PRO A 465 9.07 10.28 44.70
CA PRO A 465 8.33 10.42 43.47
C PRO A 465 7.58 9.11 43.19
N TYR A 466 6.60 9.20 42.29
CA TYR A 466 5.93 8.02 41.77
C TYR A 466 6.96 7.03 41.20
N ASP A 467 6.76 5.74 41.47
CA ASP A 467 7.59 4.68 40.88
C ASP A 467 7.28 4.58 39.38
N PRO A 468 8.19 4.98 38.48
CA PRO A 468 7.91 5.02 37.04
C PRO A 468 7.74 3.61 36.43
N GLY A 469 7.97 2.55 37.21
CA GLY A 469 8.03 1.19 36.72
C GLY A 469 9.36 0.90 36.00
N PRO A 470 9.56 -0.34 35.55
CA PRO A 470 10.77 -0.69 34.81
C PRO A 470 10.78 -0.03 33.42
N ALA A 471 11.98 0.25 32.91
CA ALA A 471 12.15 0.59 31.49
C ALA A 471 11.62 -0.54 30.62
N ALA A 472 11.14 -0.17 29.43
CA ALA A 472 10.81 -1.16 28.41
C ALA A 472 12.06 -1.97 28.06
N ASP A 473 11.86 -3.27 27.93
CA ASP A 473 12.93 -4.23 27.68
C ASP A 473 13.50 -4.00 26.28
N PRO A 474 14.79 -3.63 26.16
CA PRO A 474 15.41 -3.35 24.86
C PRO A 474 15.39 -4.56 23.91
N VAL A 475 15.33 -5.78 24.44
CA VAL A 475 15.21 -6.99 23.61
C VAL A 475 13.81 -7.07 23.03
N ALA A 476 12.79 -6.92 23.89
CA ALA A 476 11.39 -6.98 23.46
C ALA A 476 11.01 -5.85 22.50
N GLU A 477 11.64 -4.67 22.60
CA GLU A 477 11.47 -3.57 21.63
C GLU A 477 11.96 -3.91 20.23
N LYS A 478 13.02 -4.72 20.13
CA LYS A 478 13.53 -5.21 18.84
C LYS A 478 12.75 -6.42 18.34
N GLU A 479 11.94 -7.07 19.15
CA GLU A 479 11.11 -8.19 18.72
C GLU A 479 9.82 -7.71 18.07
N LEU A 480 9.68 -8.00 16.78
CA LEU A 480 8.44 -7.80 16.06
C LEU A 480 7.44 -8.90 16.43
N PRO A 481 6.15 -8.53 16.63
CA PRO A 481 5.12 -9.52 16.87
C PRO A 481 5.01 -10.47 15.68
N SER A 482 4.61 -11.71 15.94
CA SER A 482 4.35 -12.67 14.86
C SER A 482 3.29 -12.13 13.90
N VAL A 483 3.34 -12.55 12.64
CA VAL A 483 2.36 -12.18 11.59
C VAL A 483 0.93 -12.64 11.92
N PHE A 484 0.79 -13.54 12.90
CA PHE A 484 -0.50 -14.03 13.39
C PHE A 484 -0.97 -13.34 14.68
N ALA A 485 -0.22 -12.33 15.16
CA ALA A 485 -0.56 -11.54 16.33
C ALA A 485 -1.23 -10.20 15.94
N ALA A 486 -1.55 -9.39 16.95
CA ALA A 486 -2.13 -8.04 16.80
C ALA A 486 -3.30 -7.98 15.79
N ASP A 487 -3.10 -7.26 14.69
CA ASP A 487 -4.13 -6.95 13.69
C ASP A 487 -4.52 -8.12 12.77
N PHE A 488 -3.93 -9.30 12.97
CA PHE A 488 -4.36 -10.52 12.30
C PHE A 488 -5.85 -10.82 12.53
N ALA A 489 -6.35 -10.66 13.76
CA ALA A 489 -7.75 -10.94 14.10
C ALA A 489 -8.74 -9.95 13.45
N PRO A 490 -8.53 -8.61 13.52
CA PRO A 490 -9.26 -7.65 12.68
C PRO A 490 -9.22 -7.98 11.18
N GLY A 491 -8.05 -8.38 10.67
CA GLY A 491 -7.87 -8.80 9.28
C GLY A 491 -8.75 -10.00 8.91
N LEU A 492 -8.80 -11.04 9.76
CA LEU A 492 -9.69 -12.19 9.57
C LEU A 492 -11.15 -11.75 9.46
N LEU A 493 -11.62 -10.89 10.37
CA LEU A 493 -12.99 -10.39 10.36
C LEU A 493 -13.32 -9.68 9.03
N ILE A 494 -12.47 -8.75 8.59
CA ILE A 494 -12.67 -8.03 7.32
C ILE A 494 -12.62 -8.99 6.13
N GLY A 495 -11.69 -9.95 6.12
CA GLY A 495 -11.64 -11.01 5.12
C GLY A 495 -12.97 -11.77 5.01
N THR A 496 -13.62 -12.08 6.13
CA THR A 496 -14.94 -12.74 6.11
C THR A 496 -16.04 -11.87 5.53
N PHE A 497 -16.07 -10.57 5.88
CA PHE A 497 -17.03 -9.61 5.31
C PHE A 497 -16.85 -9.45 3.80
N LEU A 498 -15.61 -9.33 3.33
CA LEU A 498 -15.29 -9.23 1.89
C LEU A 498 -15.74 -10.47 1.13
N ALA A 499 -15.57 -11.67 1.69
CA ALA A 499 -16.05 -12.91 1.08
C ALA A 499 -17.59 -12.95 0.97
N ALA A 500 -18.31 -12.46 1.98
CA ALA A 500 -19.76 -12.36 1.96
C ALA A 500 -20.25 -11.31 0.93
N LEU A 501 -19.55 -10.17 0.83
CA LEU A 501 -19.84 -9.13 -0.15
C LEU A 501 -19.61 -9.62 -1.59
N LEU A 502 -18.50 -10.34 -1.83
CA LEU A 502 -18.22 -10.96 -3.12
C LEU A 502 -19.30 -11.98 -3.52
N LEU A 503 -19.76 -12.81 -2.57
CA LEU A 503 -20.89 -13.70 -2.79
C LEU A 503 -22.15 -12.91 -3.20
N GLY A 504 -22.45 -11.82 -2.50
CA GLY A 504 -23.56 -10.91 -2.81
C GLY A 504 -23.48 -10.35 -4.23
N LEU A 505 -22.30 -9.88 -4.63
CA LEU A 505 -22.03 -9.36 -5.98
C LEU A 505 -22.22 -10.43 -7.06
N VAL A 506 -21.66 -11.63 -6.87
CA VAL A 506 -21.83 -12.76 -7.79
C VAL A 506 -23.32 -13.15 -7.93
N ALA A 507 -24.06 -13.09 -6.82
CA ALA A 507 -25.50 -13.35 -6.83
C ALA A 507 -26.27 -12.26 -7.60
N ALA A 508 -25.94 -10.98 -7.40
CA ALA A 508 -26.56 -9.84 -8.06
C ALA A 508 -26.32 -9.86 -9.59
N VAL A 509 -25.06 -10.01 -10.03
CA VAL A 509 -24.71 -10.07 -11.47
C VAL A 509 -25.46 -11.20 -12.17
N ARG A 510 -25.58 -12.37 -11.53
CA ARG A 510 -26.32 -13.51 -12.12
C ARG A 510 -27.83 -13.35 -12.06
N ALA A 511 -28.37 -12.64 -11.07
CA ALA A 511 -29.78 -12.28 -11.02
C ALA A 511 -30.12 -11.33 -12.19
N LEU A 512 -29.27 -10.32 -12.43
CA LEU A 512 -29.38 -9.39 -13.54
C LEU A 512 -29.28 -10.12 -14.90
N ALA A 513 -28.26 -10.95 -15.09
CA ALA A 513 -28.12 -11.77 -16.30
C ALA A 513 -29.33 -12.71 -16.52
N GLY A 514 -29.89 -13.25 -15.44
CA GLY A 514 -31.10 -14.07 -15.49
C GLY A 514 -32.37 -13.29 -15.81
N ALA A 515 -32.46 -12.02 -15.40
CA ALA A 515 -33.57 -11.14 -15.74
C ALA A 515 -33.49 -10.72 -17.23
N VAL A 516 -32.29 -10.37 -17.72
CA VAL A 516 -32.04 -10.06 -19.14
C VAL A 516 -32.32 -11.27 -20.03
N GLY A 517 -31.84 -12.47 -19.64
CA GLY A 517 -32.10 -13.70 -20.38
C GLY A 517 -33.59 -14.05 -20.45
N ARG A 518 -34.34 -13.87 -19.34
CA ARG A 518 -35.79 -14.11 -19.33
C ARG A 518 -36.57 -13.14 -20.21
N ARG A 519 -36.14 -11.87 -20.29
CA ARG A 519 -36.72 -10.89 -21.23
C ARG A 519 -36.47 -11.26 -22.70
N ARG A 520 -35.34 -11.91 -23.01
CA ARG A 520 -35.05 -12.41 -24.37
C ARG A 520 -35.85 -13.66 -24.73
N THR A 521 -36.07 -14.59 -23.80
CA THR A 521 -36.85 -15.82 -24.06
C THR A 521 -38.37 -15.59 -24.06
N ALA A 522 -38.87 -14.57 -23.36
CA ALA A 522 -40.29 -14.20 -23.41
C ALA A 522 -40.70 -13.51 -24.73
N GLY A 523 -39.76 -13.26 -25.65
CA GLY A 523 -39.99 -12.68 -26.97
C GLY A 523 -39.46 -13.50 -28.15
N GLY A 524 -39.12 -14.78 -27.97
CA GLY A 524 -38.63 -15.64 -29.04
C GLY A 524 -39.77 -16.36 -29.80
N PRO A 525 -39.86 -16.27 -31.15
CA PRO A 525 -40.84 -16.99 -31.95
C PRO A 525 -40.48 -18.49 -32.09
N ALA A 526 -41.49 -19.29 -32.43
CA ALA A 526 -41.39 -20.75 -32.60
C ALA A 526 -40.32 -21.19 -33.63
N PRO A 527 -39.71 -22.37 -33.46
CA PRO A 527 -38.65 -22.85 -34.36
C PRO A 527 -39.25 -23.36 -35.67
N GLY A 528 -38.89 -22.74 -36.79
CA GLY A 528 -39.28 -23.20 -38.13
C GLY A 528 -39.29 -22.15 -39.24
N GLY A 529 -39.12 -20.85 -38.94
CA GLY A 529 -39.03 -19.81 -39.96
C GLY A 529 -37.59 -19.36 -40.18
N VAL A 530 -37.15 -19.29 -41.44
CA VAL A 530 -36.00 -18.47 -41.88
C VAL A 530 -36.09 -17.13 -41.14
N PRO A 531 -35.02 -16.63 -40.49
CA PRO A 531 -35.10 -15.41 -39.70
C PRO A 531 -35.62 -14.30 -40.59
N ALA A 532 -36.86 -13.87 -40.33
CA ALA A 532 -37.45 -12.74 -41.02
C ALA A 532 -36.52 -11.56 -40.76
N ALA A 533 -35.96 -11.01 -41.85
CA ALA A 533 -35.33 -9.70 -41.83
C ALA A 533 -36.26 -8.78 -41.04
N SER A 534 -35.78 -8.34 -39.87
CA SER A 534 -36.56 -7.59 -38.89
C SER A 534 -37.35 -6.50 -39.61
N GLU A 535 -38.67 -6.57 -39.51
CA GLU A 535 -39.59 -5.61 -40.11
C GLU A 535 -39.29 -4.23 -39.51
N ALA A 536 -38.49 -3.43 -40.23
CA ALA A 536 -38.08 -2.13 -39.76
C ALA A 536 -39.32 -1.23 -39.76
N PRO A 537 -39.64 -0.55 -38.65
CA PRO A 537 -40.80 0.32 -38.61
C PRO A 537 -40.60 1.50 -39.55
N ASP A 538 -41.70 1.95 -40.16
CA ASP A 538 -41.69 3.12 -41.06
C ASP A 538 -41.69 4.44 -40.28
N GLU A 539 -42.01 4.39 -38.98
CA GLU A 539 -41.93 5.48 -38.02
C GLU A 539 -41.14 5.00 -36.76
N PRO A 540 -39.82 4.82 -36.83
CA PRO A 540 -39.03 4.34 -35.69
C PRO A 540 -39.04 5.36 -34.55
N SER A 541 -38.97 4.88 -33.31
CA SER A 541 -38.71 5.74 -32.13
C SER A 541 -37.20 5.95 -31.96
N LEU A 542 -36.79 7.06 -31.34
CA LEU A 542 -35.38 7.36 -31.09
C LEU A 542 -34.70 6.26 -30.26
N ALA A 543 -35.37 5.74 -29.24
CA ALA A 543 -34.86 4.65 -28.42
C ALA A 543 -34.67 3.35 -29.22
N TRP A 544 -35.52 3.07 -30.21
CA TRP A 544 -35.34 1.95 -31.14
C TRP A 544 -34.13 2.20 -32.03
N LEU A 545 -33.98 3.40 -32.59
CA LEU A 545 -32.86 3.77 -33.45
C LEU A 545 -31.51 3.64 -32.74
N ARG A 546 -31.36 4.18 -31.52
CA ARG A 546 -30.11 4.07 -30.75
C ARG A 546 -29.71 2.62 -30.48
N ARG A 547 -30.69 1.80 -30.05
CA ARG A 547 -30.46 0.38 -29.77
C ARG A 547 -30.09 -0.38 -31.04
N THR A 548 -30.80 -0.13 -32.14
CA THR A 548 -30.58 -0.81 -33.41
C THR A 548 -29.26 -0.38 -34.05
N ALA A 549 -28.92 0.92 -34.03
CA ALA A 549 -27.64 1.43 -34.52
C ALA A 549 -26.46 0.74 -33.82
N ARG A 550 -26.50 0.68 -32.48
CA ARG A 550 -25.45 -0.01 -31.73
C ARG A 550 -25.38 -1.49 -32.05
N GLN A 551 -26.53 -2.17 -32.06
CA GLN A 551 -26.60 -3.60 -32.34
C GLN A 551 -26.07 -3.95 -33.75
N GLU A 552 -26.37 -3.12 -34.76
CA GLU A 552 -25.94 -3.36 -36.13
C GLU A 552 -24.45 -3.05 -36.33
N ALA A 553 -23.92 -2.01 -35.68
CA ALA A 553 -22.49 -1.72 -35.67
C ALA A 553 -21.70 -2.85 -34.99
N ASP A 554 -22.11 -3.29 -33.80
CA ASP A 554 -21.50 -4.41 -33.09
C ASP A 554 -21.56 -5.71 -33.94
N ALA A 555 -22.65 -5.91 -34.68
CA ALA A 555 -22.80 -7.06 -35.58
C ALA A 555 -21.89 -6.99 -36.81
N LEU A 556 -21.61 -5.79 -37.34
CA LEU A 556 -20.63 -5.60 -38.42
C LEU A 556 -19.21 -5.86 -37.93
N THR A 557 -18.84 -5.32 -36.76
CA THR A 557 -17.54 -5.60 -36.13
C THR A 557 -17.33 -7.10 -35.94
N ALA A 558 -18.31 -7.80 -35.36
CA ALA A 558 -18.24 -9.25 -35.18
C ALA A 558 -18.15 -10.03 -36.51
N ALA A 559 -18.80 -9.54 -37.58
CA ALA A 559 -18.73 -10.17 -38.90
C ALA A 559 -17.36 -9.97 -39.57
N LEU A 560 -16.74 -8.81 -39.37
CA LEU A 560 -15.38 -8.52 -39.82
C LEU A 560 -14.35 -9.38 -39.07
N ASP A 561 -14.50 -9.51 -37.74
CA ASP A 561 -13.61 -10.31 -36.88
C ASP A 561 -13.70 -11.81 -37.17
N ALA A 562 -14.86 -12.31 -37.59
CA ALA A 562 -15.09 -13.73 -37.83
C ALA A 562 -14.50 -14.23 -39.17
N GLN A 563 -14.02 -13.34 -40.04
CA GLN A 563 -13.62 -13.67 -41.41
C GLN A 563 -12.17 -13.26 -41.68
N ASP A 564 -11.23 -14.16 -41.44
CA ASP A 564 -9.79 -13.90 -41.61
C ASP A 564 -9.38 -13.68 -43.08
N THR A 565 -10.11 -14.24 -44.04
CA THR A 565 -9.75 -14.25 -45.48
C THR A 565 -10.79 -13.60 -46.39
N LEU A 566 -11.19 -12.35 -46.10
CA LEU A 566 -12.02 -11.56 -47.02
C LEU A 566 -11.19 -11.03 -48.21
N PRO A 567 -11.74 -11.00 -49.44
CA PRO A 567 -11.15 -10.26 -50.55
C PRO A 567 -10.94 -8.79 -50.17
N GLU A 568 -9.80 -8.21 -50.56
CA GLU A 568 -9.38 -6.88 -50.11
C GLU A 568 -10.43 -5.79 -50.40
N ARG A 569 -11.05 -5.83 -51.59
CA ARG A 569 -12.12 -4.90 -51.95
C ARG A 569 -13.34 -5.00 -51.03
N THR A 570 -13.71 -6.21 -50.63
CA THR A 570 -14.83 -6.47 -49.72
C THR A 570 -14.51 -6.00 -48.31
N ARG A 571 -13.30 -6.32 -47.82
CA ARG A 571 -12.81 -5.87 -46.52
C ARG A 571 -12.82 -4.34 -46.44
N ARG A 572 -12.23 -3.67 -47.43
CA ARG A 572 -12.18 -2.19 -47.48
C ARG A 572 -13.58 -1.58 -47.41
N ARG A 573 -14.51 -2.05 -48.25
CA ARG A 573 -15.88 -1.53 -48.29
C ARG A 573 -16.63 -1.72 -46.96
N ALA A 574 -16.46 -2.88 -46.32
CA ALA A 574 -17.08 -3.15 -45.02
C ALA A 574 -16.48 -2.28 -43.90
N TRP A 575 -15.17 -2.05 -43.92
CA TRP A 575 -14.49 -1.13 -43.00
C TRP A 575 -14.91 0.32 -43.21
N GLU A 576 -15.00 0.81 -44.45
CA GLU A 576 -15.49 2.15 -44.75
C GLU A 576 -16.94 2.36 -44.27
N CYS A 577 -17.79 1.32 -44.35
CA CYS A 577 -19.13 1.37 -43.79
C CYS A 577 -19.12 1.40 -42.25
N LEU A 578 -18.23 0.65 -41.59
CA LEU A 578 -18.11 0.65 -40.13
C LEU A 578 -17.60 1.99 -39.61
N ASP A 579 -16.56 2.53 -40.25
CA ASP A 579 -15.95 3.81 -39.92
C ASP A 579 -16.96 4.96 -40.06
N ALA A 580 -17.65 5.04 -41.21
CA ALA A 580 -18.70 6.04 -41.41
C ALA A 580 -19.88 5.87 -40.44
N ALA A 581 -20.24 4.63 -40.08
CA ALA A 581 -21.28 4.38 -39.07
C ALA A 581 -20.84 4.82 -37.67
N ALA A 582 -19.56 4.63 -37.31
CA ALA A 582 -18.99 5.07 -36.05
C ALA A 582 -18.98 6.61 -35.95
N LEU A 583 -18.53 7.32 -37.00
CA LEU A 583 -18.58 8.79 -37.04
C LEU A 583 -19.98 9.37 -36.80
N LEU A 584 -21.03 8.65 -37.20
CA LEU A 584 -22.42 9.09 -37.04
C LEU A 584 -23.00 8.87 -35.64
N ILE A 585 -22.41 7.98 -34.83
CA ILE A 585 -22.99 7.57 -33.54
C ILE A 585 -22.04 7.67 -32.36
N ASP A 586 -20.72 7.72 -32.57
CA ASP A 586 -19.66 7.70 -31.56
C ASP A 586 -18.57 8.68 -31.97
N GLY A 587 -18.93 9.95 -32.09
CA GLY A 587 -18.02 11.04 -32.46
C GLY A 587 -16.95 11.30 -31.41
N ASP A 588 -17.26 11.02 -30.13
CA ASP A 588 -16.35 11.17 -28.99
C ASP A 588 -15.36 10.00 -28.83
N GLY A 589 -15.60 8.87 -29.53
CA GLY A 589 -14.74 7.69 -29.50
C GLY A 589 -14.79 6.89 -28.18
N ASP A 590 -15.86 7.03 -27.39
CA ASP A 590 -16.03 6.38 -26.09
C ASP A 590 -16.73 5.01 -26.19
N ALA A 591 -17.00 4.55 -27.41
CA ALA A 591 -17.74 3.34 -27.72
C ALA A 591 -19.18 3.36 -27.17
N ARG A 592 -19.80 4.53 -27.05
CA ARG A 592 -21.23 4.71 -26.76
C ARG A 592 -21.91 5.45 -27.90
N VAL A 593 -23.25 5.49 -27.84
CA VAL A 593 -24.02 6.27 -28.81
C VAL A 593 -24.20 7.66 -28.23
N ASP A 594 -23.74 8.68 -28.93
CA ASP A 594 -23.77 10.07 -28.49
C ASP A 594 -25.20 10.52 -28.17
N ALA A 595 -25.33 11.34 -27.12
CA ALA A 595 -26.62 11.80 -26.62
C ALA A 595 -27.33 12.74 -27.61
N ASP A 596 -26.58 13.40 -28.48
CA ASP A 596 -27.04 14.34 -29.50
C ASP A 596 -27.15 13.72 -30.91
N ALA A 597 -26.84 12.43 -31.08
CA ALA A 597 -27.00 11.72 -32.34
C ALA A 597 -28.46 11.83 -32.88
N THR A 598 -28.60 12.48 -34.04
CA THR A 598 -29.91 12.78 -34.62
C THR A 598 -30.61 11.52 -35.15
N PRO A 599 -31.95 11.51 -35.28
CA PRO A 599 -32.65 10.40 -35.93
C PRO A 599 -32.14 10.07 -37.33
N ALA A 600 -31.74 11.08 -38.11
CA ALA A 600 -31.17 10.90 -39.44
C ALA A 600 -29.79 10.23 -39.38
N SER A 601 -28.92 10.67 -38.46
CA SER A 601 -27.60 10.06 -38.24
C SER A 601 -27.72 8.59 -37.84
N LEU A 602 -28.62 8.26 -36.93
CA LEU A 602 -28.84 6.90 -36.46
C LEU A 602 -29.38 5.98 -37.57
N VAL A 603 -30.30 6.45 -38.41
CA VAL A 603 -30.78 5.68 -39.57
C VAL A 603 -29.66 5.45 -40.57
N CYS A 604 -28.86 6.48 -40.84
CA CYS A 604 -27.72 6.40 -41.74
C CYS A 604 -26.70 5.35 -41.23
N ALA A 605 -26.37 5.38 -39.94
CA ALA A 605 -25.48 4.41 -39.31
C ALA A 605 -26.02 2.96 -39.40
N VAL A 606 -27.32 2.75 -39.13
CA VAL A 606 -27.96 1.42 -39.31
C VAL A 606 -27.85 0.94 -40.75
N ALA A 607 -28.12 1.83 -41.72
CA ALA A 607 -28.10 1.48 -43.13
C ALA A 607 -26.68 1.13 -43.64
N LEU A 608 -25.67 1.88 -43.17
CA LEU A 608 -24.26 1.61 -43.44
C LEU A 608 -23.80 0.30 -42.80
N ALA A 609 -24.12 0.05 -41.52
CA ALA A 609 -23.77 -1.18 -40.84
C ALA A 609 -24.37 -2.43 -41.53
N ARG A 610 -25.63 -2.36 -41.94
CA ARG A 610 -26.30 -3.43 -42.72
C ARG A 610 -25.66 -3.62 -44.09
N SER A 611 -25.22 -2.54 -44.73
CA SER A 611 -24.54 -2.59 -46.03
C SER A 611 -23.15 -3.22 -45.94
N GLY A 612 -22.36 -2.84 -44.92
CA GLY A 612 -21.06 -3.44 -44.64
C GLY A 612 -21.18 -4.93 -44.37
N ARG A 613 -22.20 -5.34 -43.59
CA ARG A 613 -22.46 -6.76 -43.34
C ARG A 613 -22.83 -7.52 -44.61
N ALA A 614 -23.69 -6.96 -45.44
CA ALA A 614 -24.03 -7.58 -46.71
C ALA A 614 -22.79 -7.75 -47.61
N ALA A 615 -21.86 -6.78 -47.58
CA ALA A 615 -20.57 -6.92 -48.27
C ALA A 615 -19.74 -8.08 -47.71
N VAL A 616 -19.65 -8.23 -46.39
CA VAL A 616 -18.96 -9.37 -45.73
C VAL A 616 -19.61 -10.70 -46.11
N GLU A 617 -20.94 -10.76 -46.20
CA GLU A 617 -21.70 -11.98 -46.55
C GLU A 617 -21.54 -12.39 -48.02
N GLY A 618 -21.23 -11.46 -48.94
CA GLY A 618 -20.99 -11.82 -50.34
C GLY A 618 -20.40 -10.71 -51.22
N PRO A 619 -19.44 -11.02 -52.11
CA PRO A 619 -18.77 -10.04 -52.97
C PRO A 619 -19.69 -9.39 -54.03
N ALA A 620 -20.87 -9.95 -54.29
CA ALA A 620 -21.90 -9.39 -55.17
C ALA A 620 -22.95 -8.54 -54.41
N ALA A 621 -22.61 -8.06 -53.20
CA ALA A 621 -23.51 -7.25 -52.38
C ALA A 621 -23.95 -5.98 -53.11
N PRO A 622 -25.26 -5.67 -53.12
CA PRO A 622 -25.76 -4.50 -53.83
C PRO A 622 -25.09 -3.20 -53.39
N GLU A 623 -24.92 -2.28 -54.34
CA GLU A 623 -24.29 -0.97 -54.12
C GLU A 623 -25.27 0.12 -53.68
N ARG A 624 -26.57 -0.19 -53.64
CA ARG A 624 -27.63 0.79 -53.32
C ARG A 624 -28.53 0.26 -52.21
N LEU A 625 -29.13 1.18 -51.47
CA LEU A 625 -30.08 0.89 -50.41
C LEU A 625 -31.53 0.94 -50.91
N CYS A 626 -32.45 0.37 -50.13
CA CYS A 626 -33.87 0.46 -50.42
C CYS A 626 -34.36 1.92 -50.32
N HIS A 627 -34.79 2.48 -51.44
CA HIS A 627 -35.29 3.85 -51.54
C HIS A 627 -36.53 4.11 -50.67
N ARG A 628 -37.37 3.10 -50.41
CA ARG A 628 -38.58 3.29 -49.59
C ARG A 628 -38.24 3.46 -48.11
N ASN A 629 -37.38 2.59 -47.60
CA ASN A 629 -36.96 2.63 -46.21
C ASN A 629 -35.52 2.11 -46.16
N PRO A 630 -34.50 2.99 -45.99
CA PRO A 630 -33.10 2.59 -45.92
C PRO A 630 -32.81 1.56 -44.82
N LEU A 631 -33.64 1.51 -43.77
CA LEU A 631 -33.54 0.49 -42.73
C LEU A 631 -33.78 -0.91 -43.30
N HIS A 632 -34.47 -1.10 -44.43
CA HIS A 632 -34.60 -2.44 -45.03
C HIS A 632 -33.28 -3.02 -45.57
N GLY A 633 -32.22 -2.21 -45.66
CA GLY A 633 -30.92 -2.64 -46.12
C GLY A 633 -30.76 -2.60 -47.66
N PRO A 634 -29.81 -3.39 -48.21
CA PRO A 634 -29.45 -3.35 -49.63
C PRO A 634 -30.61 -3.63 -50.58
N ALA A 635 -30.60 -2.96 -51.72
CA ALA A 635 -31.60 -3.10 -52.78
C ALA A 635 -31.27 -4.29 -53.68
N HIS A 636 -32.26 -5.14 -53.97
CA HIS A 636 -32.10 -6.33 -54.82
C HIS A 636 -32.80 -6.18 -56.19
N GLY A 637 -33.22 -4.97 -56.54
CA GLY A 637 -33.82 -4.65 -57.82
C GLY A 637 -34.34 -3.23 -57.85
N THR A 638 -34.97 -2.85 -58.96
CA THR A 638 -35.57 -1.52 -59.13
C THR A 638 -37.07 -1.63 -59.34
N ARG A 639 -37.79 -0.59 -58.91
CA ARG A 639 -39.23 -0.44 -59.16
C ARG A 639 -39.51 0.94 -59.74
N ARG A 640 -40.40 0.99 -60.74
CA ARG A 640 -40.91 2.28 -61.24
C ARG A 640 -41.88 2.86 -60.23
N ILE A 641 -41.53 4.02 -59.69
CA ILE A 641 -42.35 4.75 -58.72
C ILE A 641 -42.87 6.03 -59.41
N PRO A 642 -44.19 6.27 -59.40
CA PRO A 642 -44.74 7.55 -59.86
C PRO A 642 -44.21 8.69 -59.01
N THR A 643 -43.70 9.75 -59.64
CA THR A 643 -43.31 10.97 -58.92
C THR A 643 -44.54 11.72 -58.46
N ALA A 644 -44.57 12.13 -57.18
CA ALA A 644 -45.58 13.04 -56.67
C ALA A 644 -45.48 14.37 -57.44
N GLY A 645 -46.51 14.71 -58.23
CA GLY A 645 -46.50 15.89 -59.12
C GLY A 645 -46.67 15.60 -60.62
N GLY A 646 -46.98 14.37 -61.04
CA GLY A 646 -47.38 14.07 -62.43
C GLY A 646 -46.24 13.88 -63.44
N GLY A 647 -44.98 13.86 -62.97
CA GLY A 647 -43.81 13.54 -63.81
C GLY A 647 -43.69 12.07 -64.23
N ARG A 648 -42.76 11.77 -65.16
CA ARG A 648 -42.43 10.40 -65.60
C ARG A 648 -41.96 9.57 -64.40
N ALA A 649 -42.51 8.35 -64.26
CA ALA A 649 -42.12 7.42 -63.20
C ALA A 649 -40.60 7.12 -63.24
N ARG A 650 -39.94 7.27 -62.09
CA ARG A 650 -38.49 6.99 -61.94
C ARG A 650 -38.27 5.55 -61.51
N SER A 651 -37.23 4.91 -62.04
CA SER A 651 -36.82 3.57 -61.62
C SER A 651 -35.90 3.69 -60.41
N LEU A 652 -36.38 3.29 -59.23
CA LEU A 652 -35.68 3.49 -57.96
C LEU A 652 -35.31 2.14 -57.30
N PRO A 653 -34.14 2.05 -56.64
CA PRO A 653 -33.66 0.82 -56.01
C PRO A 653 -34.55 0.45 -54.81
N VAL A 654 -34.97 -0.82 -54.72
CA VAL A 654 -35.80 -1.32 -53.62
C VAL A 654 -35.32 -2.70 -53.16
N CYS A 655 -35.53 -3.02 -51.88
CA CYS A 655 -35.29 -4.37 -51.38
C CYS A 655 -36.25 -5.39 -52.01
N GLY A 656 -35.96 -6.68 -51.89
CA GLY A 656 -36.78 -7.76 -52.47
C GLY A 656 -38.26 -7.70 -52.05
N ARG A 657 -38.53 -7.31 -50.80
CA ARG A 657 -39.89 -7.14 -50.27
C ARG A 657 -40.60 -5.92 -50.87
N CYS A 658 -39.96 -4.76 -50.90
CA CYS A 658 -40.54 -3.55 -51.50
C CYS A 658 -40.75 -3.67 -53.02
N ARG A 659 -40.04 -4.59 -53.68
CA ARG A 659 -40.27 -4.95 -55.08
C ARG A 659 -41.62 -5.65 -55.27
N THR A 660 -41.99 -6.57 -54.38
CA THR A 660 -43.27 -7.30 -54.45
C THR A 660 -44.43 -6.46 -53.90
N VAL A 661 -44.30 -5.97 -52.66
CA VAL A 661 -45.32 -5.16 -51.99
C VAL A 661 -44.72 -3.82 -51.58
N PRO A 662 -45.17 -2.68 -52.16
CA PRO A 662 -44.59 -1.39 -51.86
C PRO A 662 -44.94 -1.00 -50.42
N GLY A 663 -43.92 -0.90 -49.56
CA GLY A 663 -44.05 -0.34 -48.22
C GLY A 663 -44.14 1.18 -48.24
N PRO A 664 -44.57 1.82 -47.14
CA PRO A 664 -44.56 3.27 -47.02
C PRO A 664 -43.11 3.80 -46.97
N VAL A 665 -42.97 5.12 -47.12
CA VAL A 665 -41.67 5.79 -47.06
C VAL A 665 -41.29 6.01 -45.59
N LEU A 666 -40.03 5.77 -45.23
CA LEU A 666 -39.52 6.05 -43.88
C LEU A 666 -39.75 7.52 -43.50
N ARG A 667 -40.38 7.75 -42.35
CA ARG A 667 -40.62 9.10 -41.80
C ARG A 667 -39.92 9.29 -40.46
N LEU A 668 -39.16 10.37 -40.34
CA LEU A 668 -38.41 10.71 -39.15
C LEU A 668 -38.78 12.11 -38.67
N GLY A 669 -38.61 12.35 -37.38
CA GLY A 669 -38.74 13.68 -36.81
C GLY A 669 -37.44 14.48 -36.99
N PRO A 670 -37.50 15.80 -37.19
CA PRO A 670 -36.34 16.64 -37.43
C PRO A 670 -35.41 16.77 -36.20
N ALA A 671 -35.93 16.53 -35.00
CA ALA A 671 -35.19 16.58 -33.74
C ALA A 671 -35.53 15.38 -32.82
N ALA A 672 -34.68 15.10 -31.85
CA ALA A 672 -34.81 13.99 -30.89
C ALA A 672 -36.17 13.95 -30.16
N ASP A 673 -36.74 15.12 -29.86
CA ASP A 673 -37.98 15.28 -29.08
C ASP A 673 -39.21 15.66 -29.91
N SER A 674 -39.13 15.52 -31.24
CA SER A 674 -40.26 15.89 -32.11
C SER A 674 -41.45 14.93 -31.96
N GLY A 675 -42.66 15.52 -31.84
CA GLY A 675 -43.91 14.78 -31.71
C GLY A 675 -44.27 14.01 -32.98
N ARG A 676 -45.22 13.07 -32.87
CA ARG A 676 -45.62 12.22 -34.02
C ARG A 676 -46.17 13.02 -35.22
N ALA A 677 -46.71 14.21 -34.98
CA ALA A 677 -47.28 15.09 -36.00
C ALA A 677 -46.22 15.74 -36.92
N ASP A 678 -44.96 15.82 -36.49
CA ASP A 678 -43.91 16.58 -37.18
C ASP A 678 -42.95 15.69 -37.99
N ARG A 679 -43.33 14.44 -38.26
CA ARG A 679 -42.48 13.49 -38.99
C ARG A 679 -42.56 13.72 -40.49
N VAL A 680 -41.42 13.96 -41.12
CA VAL A 680 -41.27 14.15 -42.57
C VAL A 680 -40.61 12.93 -43.23
N PRO A 681 -40.83 12.68 -44.54
CA PRO A 681 -40.07 11.67 -45.28
C PRO A 681 -38.56 11.89 -45.12
N TYR A 682 -37.79 10.81 -45.02
CA TYR A 682 -36.33 10.93 -44.83
C TYR A 682 -35.61 11.71 -45.95
N ALA A 683 -36.21 11.76 -47.14
CA ALA A 683 -35.72 12.51 -48.30
C ALA A 683 -35.74 14.03 -48.11
N GLU A 684 -36.56 14.53 -47.18
CA GLU A 684 -36.73 15.97 -46.91
C GLU A 684 -35.83 16.45 -45.74
N LEU A 685 -35.09 15.54 -45.11
CA LEU A 685 -34.22 15.86 -43.98
C LEU A 685 -32.86 16.40 -44.46
N PRO A 686 -32.20 17.28 -43.69
CA PRO A 686 -30.84 17.68 -44.00
C PRO A 686 -29.84 16.52 -43.79
N GLY A 687 -28.68 16.62 -44.46
CA GLY A 687 -27.55 15.72 -44.27
C GLY A 687 -27.48 14.53 -45.25
N PRO A 688 -26.49 13.64 -45.07
CA PRO A 688 -26.13 12.60 -46.04
C PRO A 688 -27.25 11.57 -46.28
N LEU A 689 -28.19 11.42 -45.33
CA LEU A 689 -29.31 10.50 -45.47
C LEU A 689 -30.25 10.85 -46.64
N ALA A 690 -30.44 12.14 -46.94
CA ALA A 690 -31.32 12.57 -48.03
C ALA A 690 -30.78 12.19 -49.41
N ALA A 691 -29.46 12.11 -49.58
CA ALA A 691 -28.84 11.70 -50.84
C ALA A 691 -29.29 10.28 -51.27
N LEU A 692 -29.71 9.43 -50.33
CA LEU A 692 -30.26 8.10 -50.65
C LEU A 692 -31.59 8.16 -51.40
N ALA A 693 -32.35 9.25 -51.27
CA ALA A 693 -33.59 9.44 -52.00
C ALA A 693 -33.34 9.52 -53.52
N ASP A 694 -32.19 10.03 -53.93
CA ASP A 694 -31.77 10.11 -55.34
C ASP A 694 -31.10 8.81 -55.84
N GLY A 695 -31.03 7.79 -54.98
CA GLY A 695 -30.48 6.48 -55.31
C GLY A 695 -28.95 6.43 -55.29
N THR A 696 -28.33 7.33 -54.53
CA THR A 696 -26.88 7.40 -54.30
C THR A 696 -26.29 6.05 -53.86
N PRO A 697 -25.15 5.61 -54.41
CA PRO A 697 -24.51 4.37 -54.00
C PRO A 697 -23.87 4.50 -52.60
N ILE A 698 -23.68 3.36 -51.93
CA ILE A 698 -23.14 3.28 -50.56
C ILE A 698 -21.74 3.89 -50.47
N ASP A 699 -20.90 3.72 -51.49
CA ASP A 699 -19.53 4.26 -51.52
C ASP A 699 -19.53 5.80 -51.62
N GLN A 700 -20.57 6.39 -52.23
CA GLN A 700 -20.75 7.84 -52.20
C GLN A 700 -21.33 8.28 -50.85
N LEU A 701 -22.26 7.53 -50.26
CA LEU A 701 -22.80 7.84 -48.94
C LEU A 701 -21.71 7.86 -47.84
N THR A 702 -20.80 6.89 -47.85
CA THR A 702 -19.66 6.86 -46.90
C THR A 702 -18.75 8.08 -47.07
N ARG A 703 -18.51 8.51 -48.32
CA ARG A 703 -17.77 9.75 -48.61
C ARG A 703 -18.52 10.99 -48.12
N ASP A 704 -19.82 11.10 -48.40
CA ASP A 704 -20.65 12.23 -47.97
C ASP A 704 -20.70 12.34 -46.43
N VAL A 705 -20.74 11.20 -45.73
CA VAL A 705 -20.66 11.17 -44.25
C VAL A 705 -19.30 11.68 -43.78
N ARG A 706 -18.19 11.19 -44.34
CA ARG A 706 -16.85 11.65 -43.96
C ARG A 706 -16.67 13.15 -44.22
N GLU A 707 -17.11 13.64 -45.38
CA GLU A 707 -17.10 15.07 -45.72
C GLU A 707 -17.96 15.90 -44.77
N TYR A 708 -19.14 15.40 -44.40
CA TYR A 708 -20.03 16.06 -43.43
C TYR A 708 -19.37 16.25 -42.05
N PHE A 709 -18.49 15.32 -41.65
CA PHE A 709 -17.70 15.40 -40.41
C PHE A 709 -16.28 15.98 -40.60
N GLY A 710 -15.95 16.51 -41.79
CA GLY A 710 -14.64 17.12 -42.07
C GLY A 710 -13.46 16.12 -42.14
N VAL A 711 -13.75 14.85 -42.39
CA VAL A 711 -12.75 13.78 -42.57
C VAL A 711 -12.51 13.57 -44.07
N HIS A 712 -11.26 13.68 -44.53
CA HIS A 712 -10.87 13.55 -45.95
C HIS A 712 -10.10 12.26 -46.25
#